data_AF-A0A2H0KE65-F1
#
_entry.id   AF-A0A2H0KE65-F1
#
_cell.length_a   1.000
_cell.length_b   1.000
_cell.length_c   1.000
_cell.angle_alpha   90.00
_cell.angle_beta   90.00
_cell.angle_gamma   90.00
#
_symmetry.space_group_name_H-M   'P 1'
#
loop_
_entity.id
_entity.type
_entity.pdbx_description
1 polymer ?
#
loop_
_entity_poly.entity_id
_entity_poly.type
_entity_poly.pdbx_seq_one_letter_code
_entity_poly.pdbx_strand_id
1 'polypeptide(L)'
;MKFKPKPHEQQEVPLTLKGRLQVIDGDVVHQHTVEVLQALHTDMGVGVQKVLSYLQTCLSIESDDAGVVRVDLVFPCPEGFQGRDREKDARKLLAQPVKEKKGKDGKPLPPRVLAEPRYTNEYRLVAVEKCEAGEKPNLRFRLFERYTYAVESGKEKKQTIRMAHTCVPANTFHALLQSWMRVSLDFLSKPFRGGVLRKCAEQINSYIELLAKGEKQKPSFPSISERDPTVKKATWLSALERVAKNTDGFSYQTARELYPAEYTEDDPKGKRLINVDHDWRIVMAGPTPGRFPAFTTLSNSVVVFRREYEKGRRRRYYAMIPVFEGVSPESVMGMRMNEPRHFWWQKHREEFHALKAWTDAVLPVGNTAVVIPISYSRQNSATKRLETLLENGEWQVRIASISETHLPEKHIRHSNEKRMWKQVDAGGKEGAQQVWRNPSKKLPSSRTEWWLKLSLAKVVEPVLRDNVLGIHFETDDVIRWCVMNRQKEILDTGVLEGNPILDAGLQGQARHEGEQRRYRNTKGRGSADELKRKTYEVTRSVLELLEVFNANLAFESISWVEKGGPDSTQNKKFSLWNFSALPATLRWLALREIDPAVPTVSETPDFRTEHTCPKCGACRRSGQTRENADTVRNNDSLLCRKCDFNDVISPEAKAHLVTSEGVDRAEALRK
;
A
#
# COMPACT_ATOMS: atom_id res chain seq x y z
N MET A 1 16.80 -30.32 -2.44
CA MET A 1 16.30 -29.70 -1.19
C MET A 1 14.90 -30.25 -0.93
N LYS A 2 14.63 -30.79 0.27
CA LYS A 2 13.26 -31.08 0.72
C LYS A 2 12.54 -29.74 0.86
N PHE A 3 11.50 -29.51 0.08
CA PHE A 3 10.62 -28.36 0.26
C PHE A 3 9.97 -28.49 1.63
N LYS A 4 10.28 -27.56 2.53
CA LYS A 4 9.45 -27.39 3.73
C LYS A 4 8.03 -27.04 3.26
N PRO A 5 6.99 -27.56 3.91
CA PRO A 5 5.61 -27.18 3.61
C PRO A 5 5.50 -25.65 3.72
N LYS A 6 4.62 -25.08 2.89
CA LYS A 6 4.24 -23.65 2.95
C LYS A 6 4.03 -23.29 4.42
N PRO A 7 4.52 -22.13 4.90
CA PRO A 7 4.00 -21.64 6.17
C PRO A 7 2.50 -21.54 5.97
N HIS A 8 1.73 -22.25 6.78
CA HIS A 8 0.32 -21.96 6.99
C HIS A 8 0.19 -20.43 7.08
N GLU A 9 -0.83 -19.84 6.46
CA GLU A 9 -1.06 -18.40 6.43
C GLU A 9 -1.18 -17.85 7.85
N GLN A 10 -0.04 -17.62 8.51
CA GLN A 10 0.04 -16.92 9.78
C GLN A 10 -0.45 -15.50 9.48
N GLN A 11 -1.54 -15.11 10.15
CA GLN A 11 -2.03 -13.75 10.02
C GLN A 11 -1.09 -12.83 10.80
N GLU A 12 -0.34 -12.00 10.07
CA GLU A 12 0.38 -10.89 10.68
C GLU A 12 -0.60 -9.76 10.98
N VAL A 13 -0.50 -9.19 12.19
CA VAL A 13 -1.31 -8.03 12.62
C VAL A 13 -0.44 -6.78 12.60
N PRO A 14 -0.42 -5.98 11.52
CA PRO A 14 0.41 -4.79 11.44
C PRO A 14 -0.26 -3.59 12.17
N LEU A 15 0.37 -3.08 13.22
CA LEU A 15 0.07 -1.79 13.85
C LEU A 15 1.11 -0.75 13.41
N THR A 16 0.70 0.32 12.74
CA THR A 16 1.65 1.38 12.34
C THR A 16 1.84 2.41 13.45
N LEU A 17 3.01 2.40 14.08
CA LEU A 17 3.54 3.50 14.88
C LEU A 17 4.05 4.65 14.01
N LYS A 18 3.58 5.86 14.29
CA LYS A 18 4.14 7.06 13.67
C LYS A 18 5.19 7.65 14.59
N GLY A 19 6.47 7.41 14.27
CA GLY A 19 7.56 8.19 14.85
C GLY A 19 7.53 9.59 14.26
N ARG A 20 7.31 10.61 15.10
CA ARG A 20 7.41 12.01 14.67
C ARG A 20 8.87 12.46 14.87
N LEU A 21 9.47 13.09 13.87
CA LEU A 21 10.61 13.98 14.09
C LEU A 21 10.06 15.39 14.05
N GLN A 22 9.71 15.93 15.23
CA GLN A 22 9.46 17.35 15.34
C GLN A 22 10.82 18.03 15.48
N VAL A 23 11.24 18.76 14.45
CA VAL A 23 12.37 19.70 14.58
C VAL A 23 11.94 20.77 15.56
N ILE A 24 12.30 20.59 16.82
CA ILE A 24 12.26 21.65 17.81
C ILE A 24 13.53 22.46 17.53
N ASP A 25 13.37 23.73 17.13
CA ASP A 25 14.49 24.66 16.99
C ASP A 25 15.41 24.53 18.22
N GLY A 26 16.62 24.00 18.01
CA GLY A 26 17.66 23.90 19.04
C GLY A 26 18.28 22.51 19.31
N ASP A 27 17.71 21.40 18.85
CA ASP A 27 18.28 20.07 19.14
C ASP A 27 19.14 19.52 17.98
N VAL A 28 20.47 19.60 18.14
CA VAL A 28 21.50 19.21 17.16
C VAL A 28 21.40 17.73 16.76
N VAL A 29 20.98 16.85 17.67
CA VAL A 29 20.83 15.40 17.39
C VAL A 29 19.73 15.15 16.35
N HIS A 30 18.67 15.97 16.38
CA HIS A 30 17.54 15.83 15.46
C HIS A 30 17.90 16.28 14.03
N GLN A 31 18.71 17.33 13.88
CA GLN A 31 19.17 17.80 12.57
C GLN A 31 20.01 16.73 11.88
N HIS A 32 20.98 16.14 12.58
CA HIS A 32 21.83 15.06 12.04
C HIS A 32 21.03 13.83 11.63
N THR A 33 19.95 13.51 12.35
CA THR A 33 19.08 12.38 12.01
C THR A 33 18.28 12.64 10.73
N VAL A 34 17.77 13.87 10.57
CA VAL A 34 17.04 14.25 9.35
C VAL A 34 17.96 14.17 8.13
N GLU A 35 19.20 14.62 8.25
CA GLU A 35 20.17 14.55 7.14
C GLU A 35 20.41 13.11 6.66
N VAL A 36 20.55 12.14 7.58
CA VAL A 36 20.73 10.72 7.24
C VAL A 36 19.46 10.14 6.61
N LEU A 37 18.28 10.42 7.17
CA LEU A 37 17.02 9.95 6.60
C LEU A 37 16.73 10.54 5.21
N GLN A 38 17.10 11.80 4.99
CA GLN A 38 17.02 12.47 3.69
C GLN A 38 17.93 11.80 2.65
N ALA A 39 19.19 11.55 3.02
CA ALA A 39 20.13 10.85 2.16
C ALA A 39 19.62 9.44 1.84
N LEU A 40 19.12 8.71 2.84
CA LEU A 40 18.59 7.36 2.65
C LEU A 40 17.37 7.34 1.73
N HIS A 41 16.41 8.25 1.95
CA HIS A 41 15.23 8.36 1.10
C HIS A 41 15.61 8.70 -0.35
N THR A 42 16.61 9.54 -0.54
CA THR A 42 17.18 9.87 -1.85
C THR A 42 17.80 8.64 -2.51
N ASP A 43 18.67 7.92 -1.79
CA ASP A 43 19.33 6.71 -2.29
C ASP A 43 18.32 5.60 -2.62
N MET A 44 17.24 5.47 -1.85
CA MET A 44 16.15 4.54 -2.18
C MET A 44 15.44 4.94 -3.48
N GLY A 45 15.19 6.24 -3.71
CA GLY A 45 14.62 6.75 -4.95
C GLY A 45 15.53 6.50 -6.16
N VAL A 46 16.83 6.78 -6.01
CA VAL A 46 17.86 6.49 -7.02
C VAL A 46 17.96 4.98 -7.27
N GLY A 47 17.87 4.14 -6.23
CA GLY A 47 17.85 2.69 -6.34
C GLY A 47 16.67 2.18 -7.15
N VAL A 48 15.46 2.68 -6.88
CA VAL A 48 14.28 2.32 -7.67
C VAL A 48 14.49 2.69 -9.13
N GLN A 49 15.01 3.88 -9.40
CA GLN A 49 15.28 4.35 -10.75
C GLN A 49 16.31 3.49 -11.50
N LYS A 50 17.48 3.25 -10.90
CA LYS A 50 18.51 2.40 -11.50
C LYS A 50 17.99 1.01 -11.85
N VAL A 51 17.23 0.40 -10.94
CA VAL A 51 16.63 -0.91 -11.18
C VAL A 51 15.57 -0.85 -12.28
N LEU A 52 14.71 0.19 -12.29
CA LEU A 52 13.68 0.35 -13.33
C LEU A 52 14.28 0.61 -14.70
N SER A 53 15.28 1.49 -14.83
CA SER A 53 16.00 1.73 -16.08
C SER A 53 16.62 0.44 -16.61
N TYR A 54 17.29 -0.34 -15.75
CA TYR A 54 17.85 -1.62 -16.14
C TYR A 54 16.75 -2.61 -16.56
N LEU A 55 15.68 -2.74 -15.76
CA LEU A 55 14.54 -3.60 -16.09
C LEU A 55 13.93 -3.25 -17.44
N GLN A 56 13.75 -1.95 -17.73
CA GLN A 56 13.20 -1.48 -18.99
C GLN A 56 14.06 -1.92 -20.19
N THR A 57 15.39 -1.92 -20.08
CA THR A 57 16.29 -2.45 -21.12
C THR A 57 16.20 -3.97 -21.28
N CYS A 58 15.74 -4.67 -20.25
CA CYS A 58 15.56 -6.11 -20.24
C CYS A 58 14.13 -6.54 -20.67
N LEU A 59 13.20 -5.62 -20.91
CA LEU A 59 11.84 -5.96 -21.33
C LEU A 59 11.79 -6.22 -22.83
N SER A 60 11.28 -7.39 -23.21
CA SER A 60 10.87 -7.72 -24.57
C SER A 60 9.34 -7.69 -24.64
N ILE A 61 8.80 -6.76 -25.45
CA ILE A 61 7.36 -6.54 -25.57
C ILE A 61 6.93 -6.96 -26.98
N GLU A 62 6.06 -7.97 -27.06
CA GLU A 62 5.42 -8.43 -28.29
C GLU A 62 3.99 -7.87 -28.33
N SER A 63 3.61 -7.22 -29.43
CA SER A 63 2.29 -6.61 -29.62
C SER A 63 1.73 -6.95 -30.99
N ASP A 64 0.40 -6.94 -31.11
CA ASP A 64 -0.35 -7.02 -32.37
C ASP A 64 -1.35 -5.86 -32.48
N ASP A 65 -2.21 -5.90 -33.50
CA ASP A 65 -3.22 -4.86 -33.76
C ASP A 65 -4.21 -4.66 -32.59
N ALA A 66 -4.37 -5.66 -31.73
CA ALA A 66 -5.23 -5.60 -30.55
C ALA A 66 -4.47 -5.20 -29.26
N GLY A 67 -3.17 -4.90 -29.36
CA GLY A 67 -2.31 -4.44 -28.26
C GLY A 67 -1.27 -5.46 -27.82
N VAL A 68 -0.80 -5.35 -26.56
CA VAL A 68 0.28 -6.21 -26.05
C VAL A 68 -0.16 -7.67 -25.98
N VAL A 69 0.63 -8.57 -26.57
CA VAL A 69 0.43 -10.03 -26.58
C VAL A 69 1.27 -10.68 -25.49
N ARG A 70 2.56 -10.33 -25.40
CA ARG A 70 3.49 -10.88 -24.41
C ARG A 70 4.45 -9.83 -23.89
N VAL A 71 4.83 -9.96 -22.63
CA VAL A 71 5.96 -9.25 -22.05
C VAL A 71 6.87 -10.25 -21.36
N ASP A 72 8.09 -10.35 -21.85
CA ASP A 72 9.14 -11.15 -21.27
C ASP A 72 10.21 -10.24 -20.64
N LEU A 73 10.78 -10.69 -19.53
CA LEU A 73 11.97 -10.13 -18.92
C LEU A 73 13.17 -11.00 -19.30
N VAL A 74 14.11 -10.42 -20.05
CA VAL A 74 15.27 -11.09 -20.62
C VAL A 74 16.55 -10.41 -20.11
N PHE A 75 17.38 -11.16 -19.38
CA PHE A 75 18.65 -10.64 -18.88
C PHE A 75 19.72 -11.74 -18.83
N PRO A 76 21.01 -11.39 -18.92
CA PRO A 76 22.10 -12.36 -18.84
C PRO A 76 22.10 -13.07 -17.50
N CYS A 77 22.31 -14.39 -17.52
CA CYS A 77 22.36 -15.22 -16.33
C CYS A 77 23.40 -14.65 -15.35
N PRO A 78 23.01 -14.30 -14.11
CA PRO A 78 23.95 -13.76 -13.15
C PRO A 78 25.01 -14.81 -12.80
N GLU A 79 26.21 -14.33 -12.48
CA GLU A 79 27.22 -15.20 -11.88
C GLU A 79 26.69 -15.90 -10.62
N GLY A 80 27.22 -17.09 -10.36
CA GLY A 80 26.93 -17.84 -9.15
C GLY A 80 27.24 -17.04 -7.88
N PHE A 81 26.37 -17.12 -6.88
CA PHE A 81 26.65 -16.62 -5.52
C PHE A 81 26.81 -17.84 -4.60
N GLN A 82 27.86 -17.87 -3.78
CA GLN A 82 28.17 -18.98 -2.87
C GLN A 82 28.25 -20.35 -3.56
N GLY A 83 28.99 -20.46 -4.67
CA GLY A 83 29.25 -21.73 -5.35
C GLY A 83 28.05 -22.34 -6.09
N ARG A 84 26.96 -21.59 -6.30
CA ARG A 84 25.81 -22.06 -7.09
C ARG A 84 25.96 -21.75 -8.56
N ASP A 85 25.77 -22.74 -9.41
CA ASP A 85 25.64 -22.57 -10.84
C ASP A 85 24.19 -22.18 -11.19
N ARG A 86 23.97 -20.89 -11.47
CA ARG A 86 22.65 -20.31 -11.75
C ARG A 86 22.07 -20.80 -13.07
N GLU A 87 22.93 -21.08 -14.04
CA GLU A 87 22.50 -21.67 -15.30
C GLU A 87 21.97 -23.09 -15.06
N LYS A 88 22.71 -23.90 -14.31
CA LYS A 88 22.27 -25.25 -13.94
C LYS A 88 20.95 -25.24 -13.18
N ASP A 89 20.76 -24.30 -12.27
CA ASP A 89 19.49 -24.15 -11.52
C ASP A 89 18.34 -23.73 -12.45
N ALA A 90 18.58 -22.80 -13.38
CA ALA A 90 17.58 -22.41 -14.39
C ALA A 90 17.18 -23.58 -15.29
N ARG A 91 18.16 -24.35 -15.78
CA ARG A 91 17.93 -25.56 -16.58
C ARG A 91 17.15 -26.62 -15.81
N LYS A 92 17.43 -26.81 -14.51
CA LYS A 92 16.66 -27.70 -13.64
C LYS A 92 15.21 -27.26 -13.49
N LEU A 93 14.94 -25.96 -13.36
CA LEU A 93 13.57 -25.44 -13.28
C LEU A 93 12.81 -25.66 -14.59
N LEU A 94 13.46 -25.50 -15.75
CA LEU A 94 12.85 -25.79 -17.05
C LEU A 94 12.58 -27.28 -17.27
N ALA A 95 13.40 -28.16 -16.71
CA ALA A 95 13.22 -29.62 -16.81
C ALA A 95 12.10 -30.17 -15.91
N GLN A 96 11.49 -29.37 -15.03
CA GLN A 96 10.39 -29.83 -14.17
C GLN A 96 9.13 -30.10 -15.01
N PRO A 97 8.35 -31.14 -14.68
CA PRO A 97 7.08 -31.38 -15.34
C PRO A 97 6.10 -30.25 -15.01
N VAL A 98 5.35 -29.81 -16.02
CA VAL A 98 4.24 -28.88 -15.83
C VAL A 98 3.19 -29.52 -14.94
N LYS A 99 2.89 -28.91 -13.79
CA LYS A 99 1.85 -29.43 -12.89
C LYS A 99 0.48 -29.37 -13.56
N GLU A 100 -0.22 -30.50 -13.59
CA GLU A 100 -1.61 -30.54 -14.01
C GLU A 100 -2.49 -29.82 -12.98
N LYS A 101 -3.35 -28.93 -13.45
CA LYS A 101 -4.42 -28.39 -12.61
C LYS A 101 -5.50 -29.46 -12.52
N LYS A 102 -5.81 -29.91 -11.31
CA LYS A 102 -6.98 -30.76 -11.02
C LYS A 102 -8.08 -29.89 -10.45
N GLY A 103 -9.32 -30.08 -10.93
CA GLY A 103 -10.47 -29.47 -10.29
C GLY A 103 -10.67 -30.05 -8.89
N LYS A 104 -11.18 -29.22 -7.97
CA LYS A 104 -11.67 -29.75 -6.68
C LYS A 104 -12.81 -30.72 -6.96
N ASP A 105 -12.81 -31.85 -6.26
CA ASP A 105 -13.91 -32.82 -6.24
C ASP A 105 -14.26 -33.43 -7.62
N GLY A 106 -13.26 -33.64 -8.49
CA GLY A 106 -13.45 -34.27 -9.80
C GLY A 106 -14.17 -33.41 -10.84
N LYS A 107 -14.51 -32.15 -10.52
CA LYS A 107 -15.18 -31.23 -11.46
C LYS A 107 -14.22 -30.75 -12.56
N PRO A 108 -14.67 -30.63 -13.82
CA PRO A 108 -13.86 -30.09 -14.89
C PRO A 108 -13.52 -28.62 -14.63
N LEU A 109 -12.27 -28.24 -14.92
CA LEU A 109 -11.83 -26.86 -14.77
C LEU A 109 -12.49 -25.95 -15.81
N PRO A 110 -12.71 -24.66 -15.49
CA PRO A 110 -13.24 -23.70 -16.45
C PRO A 110 -12.35 -23.61 -17.71
N PRO A 111 -12.92 -23.43 -18.93
CA PRO A 111 -12.15 -23.31 -20.17
C PRO A 111 -11.03 -22.27 -20.12
N ARG A 112 -11.28 -21.13 -19.47
CA ARG A 112 -10.27 -20.09 -19.22
C ARG A 112 -9.07 -20.60 -18.44
N VAL A 113 -9.28 -21.44 -17.43
CA VAL A 113 -8.23 -22.00 -16.56
C VAL A 113 -7.46 -23.11 -17.28
N LEU A 114 -8.14 -23.84 -18.16
CA LEU A 114 -7.53 -24.87 -19.01
C LEU A 114 -6.63 -24.27 -20.09
N ALA A 115 -7.07 -23.17 -20.69
CA ALA A 115 -6.35 -22.42 -21.73
C ALA A 115 -5.26 -21.48 -21.17
N GLU A 116 -5.25 -21.21 -19.86
CA GLU A 116 -4.21 -20.39 -19.26
C GLU A 116 -2.83 -21.02 -19.48
N PRO A 117 -1.83 -20.23 -19.96
CA PRO A 117 -0.47 -20.69 -20.15
C PRO A 117 0.08 -21.37 -18.90
N ARG A 118 0.72 -22.52 -19.10
CA ARG A 118 1.27 -23.33 -18.02
C ARG A 118 2.78 -23.23 -18.01
N TYR A 119 3.33 -23.18 -16.81
CA TYR A 119 4.75 -23.01 -16.57
C TYR A 119 5.24 -24.15 -15.68
N THR A 120 6.50 -24.55 -15.87
CA THR A 120 7.15 -25.59 -15.05
C THR A 120 7.45 -25.09 -13.64
N ASN A 121 7.48 -23.77 -13.44
CA ASN A 121 7.91 -23.11 -12.22
C ASN A 121 7.11 -21.82 -11.96
N GLU A 122 7.06 -21.40 -10.69
CA GLU A 122 6.29 -20.22 -10.24
C GLU A 122 6.86 -18.88 -10.72
N TYR A 123 8.16 -18.84 -11.05
CA TYR A 123 8.82 -17.64 -11.61
C TYR A 123 8.48 -17.42 -13.09
N ARG A 124 7.87 -18.40 -13.76
CA ARG A 124 7.59 -18.40 -15.21
C ARG A 124 8.86 -18.24 -16.05
N LEU A 125 9.96 -18.86 -15.63
CA LEU A 125 11.12 -19.06 -16.50
C LEU A 125 10.68 -19.93 -17.69
N VAL A 126 10.85 -19.41 -18.92
CA VAL A 126 10.41 -20.08 -20.17
C VAL A 126 11.57 -20.48 -21.07
N ALA A 127 12.74 -19.83 -20.96
CA ALA A 127 13.91 -20.22 -21.74
C ALA A 127 15.24 -19.86 -21.05
N VAL A 128 16.27 -20.63 -21.41
CA VAL A 128 17.69 -20.29 -21.22
C VAL A 128 18.30 -20.24 -22.62
N GLU A 129 18.46 -19.04 -23.15
CA GLU A 129 18.91 -18.77 -24.52
C GLU A 129 20.44 -18.75 -24.56
N LYS A 130 21.02 -19.44 -25.55
CA LYS A 130 22.47 -19.39 -25.78
C LYS A 130 22.83 -18.05 -26.43
N CYS A 131 23.91 -17.44 -25.93
CA CYS A 131 24.53 -16.27 -26.54
C CYS A 131 25.76 -16.69 -27.35
N GLU A 132 26.43 -15.74 -27.97
CA GLU A 132 27.67 -15.99 -28.73
C GLU A 132 28.76 -16.62 -27.87
N ALA A 133 29.77 -17.21 -28.51
CA ALA A 133 30.84 -17.92 -27.81
C ALA A 133 31.59 -16.98 -26.85
N GLY A 134 31.45 -17.23 -25.54
CA GLY A 134 32.06 -16.42 -24.47
C GLY A 134 31.06 -15.57 -23.66
N GLU A 135 29.81 -15.45 -24.13
CA GLU A 135 28.77 -14.71 -23.42
C GLU A 135 27.92 -15.61 -22.51
N LYS A 136 27.43 -15.05 -21.40
CA LYS A 136 26.52 -15.77 -20.49
C LYS A 136 25.16 -15.95 -21.15
N PRO A 137 24.48 -17.09 -20.97
CA PRO A 137 23.16 -17.31 -21.55
C PRO A 137 22.13 -16.33 -20.97
N ASN A 138 21.16 -15.92 -21.79
CA ASN A 138 20.06 -15.10 -21.33
C ASN A 138 18.97 -15.95 -20.67
N LEU A 139 18.45 -15.48 -19.55
CA LEU A 139 17.29 -16.05 -18.89
C LEU A 139 16.04 -15.28 -19.33
N ARG A 140 15.01 -15.99 -19.81
CA ARG A 140 13.74 -15.40 -20.23
C ARG A 140 12.63 -15.78 -19.26
N PHE A 141 12.05 -14.79 -18.59
CA PHE A 141 10.92 -14.95 -17.69
C PHE A 141 9.68 -14.28 -18.26
N ARG A 142 8.54 -14.98 -18.29
CA ARG A 142 7.30 -14.43 -18.82
C ARG A 142 6.52 -13.66 -17.76
N LEU A 143 6.45 -12.33 -17.90
CA LEU A 143 5.75 -11.45 -16.97
C LEU A 143 4.27 -11.31 -17.31
N PHE A 144 3.94 -11.27 -18.61
CA PHE A 144 2.59 -11.11 -19.12
C PHE A 144 2.36 -11.98 -20.35
N GLU A 145 1.19 -12.61 -20.43
CA GLU A 145 0.74 -13.31 -21.63
C GLU A 145 -0.75 -13.15 -21.84
N ARG A 146 -1.12 -12.73 -23.04
CA ARG A 146 -2.48 -12.72 -23.54
C ARG A 146 -2.77 -14.05 -24.23
N TYR A 147 -3.91 -14.64 -23.92
CA TYR A 147 -4.32 -15.93 -24.46
C TYR A 147 -5.81 -15.93 -24.78
N THR A 148 -6.20 -16.79 -25.73
CA THR A 148 -7.58 -16.98 -26.15
C THR A 148 -8.14 -18.27 -25.55
N TYR A 149 -9.44 -18.30 -25.34
CA TYR A 149 -10.16 -19.49 -24.91
C TYR A 149 -11.54 -19.53 -25.54
N ALA A 150 -11.97 -20.72 -25.96
CA ALA A 150 -13.31 -20.93 -26.49
C ALA A 150 -14.31 -21.06 -25.34
N VAL A 151 -15.46 -20.41 -25.48
CA VAL A 151 -16.61 -20.57 -24.59
C VAL A 151 -17.82 -20.94 -25.45
N GLU A 152 -18.49 -22.03 -25.09
CA GLU A 152 -19.79 -22.37 -25.67
C GLU A 152 -20.87 -21.49 -25.04
N SER A 153 -21.70 -20.88 -25.89
CA SER A 153 -22.61 -19.80 -25.54
C SER A 153 -23.92 -19.97 -26.30
N GLY A 154 -25.06 -19.87 -25.61
CA GLY A 154 -26.41 -20.03 -26.18
C GLY A 154 -26.94 -21.46 -26.33
N LYS A 155 -28.24 -21.60 -26.65
CA LYS A 155 -28.94 -22.90 -26.84
C LYS A 155 -28.40 -23.72 -28.02
N GLU A 156 -27.74 -23.07 -28.98
CA GLU A 156 -27.16 -23.70 -30.19
C GLU A 156 -25.68 -24.10 -30.05
N LYS A 157 -25.07 -23.99 -28.87
CA LYS A 157 -23.64 -24.30 -28.62
C LYS A 157 -22.66 -23.60 -29.59
N LYS A 158 -22.90 -22.34 -29.95
CA LYS A 158 -21.94 -21.57 -30.77
C LYS A 158 -20.68 -21.28 -29.95
N GLN A 159 -19.51 -21.61 -30.51
CA GLN A 159 -18.21 -21.31 -29.89
C GLN A 159 -17.87 -19.82 -30.09
N THR A 160 -17.71 -19.09 -29.00
CA THR A 160 -17.19 -17.73 -29.01
C THR A 160 -15.76 -17.72 -28.46
N ILE A 161 -14.81 -17.17 -29.23
CA ILE A 161 -13.43 -16.99 -28.78
C ILE A 161 -13.38 -15.75 -27.88
N ARG A 162 -12.88 -15.91 -26.66
CA ARG A 162 -12.68 -14.82 -25.70
C ARG A 162 -11.19 -14.62 -25.43
N MET A 163 -10.81 -13.38 -25.12
CA MET A 163 -9.46 -13.03 -24.73
C MET A 163 -9.34 -12.90 -23.21
N ALA A 164 -8.22 -13.36 -22.67
CA ALA A 164 -7.80 -13.14 -21.29
C ALA A 164 -6.30 -12.84 -21.26
N HIS A 165 -5.81 -12.40 -20.12
CA HIS A 165 -4.39 -12.28 -19.87
C HIS A 165 -4.05 -12.84 -18.49
N THR A 166 -2.77 -13.17 -18.30
CA THR A 166 -2.19 -13.55 -17.02
C THR A 166 -0.96 -12.69 -16.78
N CYS A 167 -0.79 -12.19 -15.55
CA CYS A 167 0.37 -11.41 -15.13
C CYS A 167 1.04 -12.08 -13.92
N VAL A 168 2.33 -11.83 -13.73
CA VAL A 168 3.04 -12.25 -12.51
C VAL A 168 2.64 -11.33 -11.35
N PRO A 169 2.16 -11.86 -10.21
CA PRO A 169 1.85 -11.03 -9.04
C PRO A 169 3.08 -10.28 -8.54
N ALA A 170 2.91 -9.06 -8.01
CA ALA A 170 4.02 -8.21 -7.58
C ALA A 170 4.93 -8.88 -6.53
N ASN A 171 4.38 -9.71 -5.64
CA ASN A 171 5.16 -10.47 -4.66
C ASN A 171 6.04 -11.53 -5.32
N THR A 172 5.52 -12.26 -6.30
CA THR A 172 6.27 -13.24 -7.08
C THR A 172 7.35 -12.57 -7.91
N PHE A 173 7.03 -11.40 -8.50
CA PHE A 173 8.00 -10.65 -9.27
C PHE A 173 9.11 -10.07 -8.36
N HIS A 174 8.78 -9.55 -7.19
CA HIS A 174 9.77 -9.16 -6.19
C HIS A 174 10.71 -10.33 -5.82
N ALA A 175 10.16 -11.53 -5.58
CA ALA A 175 10.96 -12.72 -5.32
C ALA A 175 11.87 -13.11 -6.50
N LEU A 176 11.39 -12.93 -7.74
CA LEU A 176 12.19 -13.11 -8.96
C LEU A 176 13.36 -12.13 -8.98
N LEU A 177 13.11 -10.83 -8.81
CA LEU A 177 14.14 -9.79 -8.78
C LEU A 177 15.20 -10.09 -7.72
N GLN A 178 14.77 -10.42 -6.50
CA GLN A 178 15.67 -10.72 -5.39
C GLN A 178 16.49 -12.00 -5.62
N SER A 179 15.90 -13.00 -6.28
CA SER A 179 16.53 -14.30 -6.45
C SER A 179 17.42 -14.40 -7.69
N TRP A 180 17.12 -13.66 -8.76
CA TRP A 180 17.72 -13.86 -10.08
C TRP A 180 18.41 -12.63 -10.65
N MET A 181 18.12 -11.42 -10.18
CA MET A 181 18.76 -10.23 -10.72
C MET A 181 19.91 -9.72 -9.83
N ARG A 182 21.02 -9.34 -10.49
CA ARG A 182 22.21 -8.73 -9.86
C ARG A 182 22.30 -7.24 -10.18
N VAL A 183 21.29 -6.46 -9.79
CA VAL A 183 21.46 -5.00 -9.78
C VAL A 183 22.24 -4.65 -8.53
N SER A 184 23.46 -4.10 -8.69
CA SER A 184 24.23 -3.61 -7.54
C SER A 184 23.49 -2.43 -6.91
N LEU A 185 23.13 -2.61 -5.65
CA LEU A 185 22.56 -1.60 -4.77
C LEU A 185 23.52 -1.35 -3.61
N ASP A 186 24.83 -1.41 -3.85
CA ASP A 186 25.85 -1.34 -2.79
C ASP A 186 25.97 0.04 -2.17
N PHE A 187 25.53 1.08 -2.88
CA PHE A 187 25.33 2.42 -2.32
C PHE A 187 24.14 2.50 -1.35
N LEU A 188 23.25 1.50 -1.36
CA LEU A 188 22.07 1.44 -0.51
C LEU A 188 22.26 0.41 0.61
N SER A 189 21.82 0.81 1.80
CA SER A 189 21.82 -0.04 2.99
C SER A 189 21.04 -1.34 2.75
N LYS A 190 21.67 -2.46 3.12
CA LYS A 190 21.18 -3.82 2.88
C LYS A 190 19.73 -4.05 3.36
N PRO A 191 19.32 -3.63 4.57
CA PRO A 191 17.92 -3.69 5.02
C PRO A 191 16.88 -3.04 4.07
N PHE A 192 17.29 -2.05 3.28
CA PHE A 192 16.39 -1.25 2.43
C PHE A 192 16.31 -1.76 0.99
N ARG A 193 17.25 -2.61 0.55
CA ARG A 193 17.32 -3.14 -0.83
C ARG A 193 16.05 -3.88 -1.24
N GLY A 194 15.50 -4.73 -0.36
CA GLY A 194 14.25 -5.46 -0.63
C GLY A 194 13.04 -4.53 -0.82
N GLY A 195 12.97 -3.44 -0.04
CA GLY A 195 11.92 -2.42 -0.20
C GLY A 195 11.98 -1.72 -1.57
N VAL A 196 13.19 -1.43 -2.05
CA VAL A 196 13.42 -0.89 -3.40
C VAL A 196 12.97 -1.88 -4.48
N LEU A 197 13.41 -3.14 -4.41
CA LEU A 197 13.03 -4.17 -5.40
C LEU A 197 11.53 -4.40 -5.45
N ARG A 198 10.85 -4.42 -4.30
CA ARG A 198 9.39 -4.50 -4.24
C ARG A 198 8.72 -3.32 -4.96
N LYS A 199 9.20 -2.10 -4.73
CA LYS A 199 8.67 -0.91 -5.42
C LYS A 199 8.89 -0.96 -6.93
N CYS A 200 10.03 -1.50 -7.38
CA CYS A 200 10.26 -1.74 -8.81
C CYS A 200 9.28 -2.76 -9.39
N ALA A 201 9.04 -3.87 -8.68
CA ALA A 201 8.07 -4.88 -9.10
C ALA A 201 6.65 -4.31 -9.22
N GLU A 202 6.21 -3.51 -8.24
CA GLU A 202 4.91 -2.81 -8.27
C GLU A 202 4.80 -1.86 -9.48
N GLN A 203 5.85 -1.06 -9.75
CA GLN A 203 5.84 -0.09 -10.85
C GLN A 203 5.89 -0.74 -12.24
N ILE A 204 6.67 -1.81 -12.42
CA ILE A 204 6.72 -2.55 -13.69
C ILE A 204 5.39 -3.26 -13.95
N ASN A 205 4.76 -3.87 -12.94
CA ASN A 205 3.44 -4.46 -13.11
C ASN A 205 2.41 -3.40 -13.52
N SER A 206 2.42 -2.24 -12.86
CA SER A 206 1.58 -1.11 -13.26
C SER A 206 1.88 -0.67 -14.69
N TYR A 207 3.15 -0.58 -15.09
CA TYR A 207 3.56 -0.22 -16.45
C TYR A 207 3.03 -1.21 -17.48
N ILE A 208 3.18 -2.51 -17.24
CA ILE A 208 2.68 -3.58 -18.13
C ILE A 208 1.15 -3.55 -18.23
N GLU A 209 0.45 -3.35 -17.12
CA GLU A 209 -1.02 -3.26 -17.12
C GLU A 209 -1.51 -2.03 -17.90
N LEU A 210 -0.84 -0.89 -17.77
CA LEU A 210 -1.17 0.33 -18.53
C LEU A 210 -0.92 0.13 -20.03
N LEU A 211 0.19 -0.53 -20.40
CA LEU A 211 0.46 -0.92 -21.78
C LEU A 211 -0.60 -1.88 -22.33
N ALA A 212 -0.96 -2.90 -21.56
CA ALA A 212 -1.94 -3.92 -21.98
C ALA A 212 -3.37 -3.36 -22.12
N LYS A 213 -3.71 -2.32 -21.35
CA LYS A 213 -4.98 -1.59 -21.49
C LYS A 213 -5.03 -0.70 -22.73
N GLY A 214 -3.90 -0.46 -23.40
CA GLY A 214 -3.82 0.47 -24.52
C GLY A 214 -4.18 1.90 -24.10
N GLU A 215 -3.80 2.32 -22.88
CA GLU A 215 -4.05 3.69 -22.46
C GLU A 215 -3.37 4.67 -23.44
N LYS A 216 -4.09 5.75 -23.80
CA LYS A 216 -3.67 6.68 -24.85
C LYS A 216 -2.35 7.40 -24.54
N GLN A 217 -2.01 7.57 -23.26
CA GLN A 217 -0.69 8.04 -22.84
C GLN A 217 0.30 6.88 -22.76
N LYS A 218 1.43 7.00 -23.47
CA LYS A 218 2.56 6.07 -23.32
C LYS A 218 3.01 6.09 -21.86
N PRO A 219 2.89 4.98 -21.12
CA PRO A 219 3.36 4.93 -19.76
C PRO A 219 4.88 5.12 -19.76
N SER A 220 5.41 5.80 -18.75
CA SER A 220 6.84 6.00 -18.57
C SER A 220 7.21 5.89 -17.10
N PHE A 221 8.45 5.50 -16.83
CA PHE A 221 9.01 5.63 -15.50
C PHE A 221 9.45 7.08 -15.28
N PRO A 222 9.38 7.58 -14.03
CA PRO A 222 9.97 8.87 -13.70
C PRO A 222 11.45 8.87 -14.07
N SER A 223 12.06 9.99 -14.43
CA SER A 223 13.49 10.04 -14.78
C SER A 223 14.40 10.14 -13.53
N ILE A 224 15.71 9.92 -13.70
CA ILE A 224 16.70 10.21 -12.65
C ILE A 224 16.66 11.70 -12.28
N SER A 225 16.56 12.63 -13.25
CA SER A 225 16.50 14.07 -12.98
C SER A 225 15.25 14.50 -12.23
N GLU A 226 14.13 13.76 -12.37
CA GLU A 226 12.91 14.00 -11.61
C GLU A 226 13.01 13.53 -10.15
N ARG A 227 13.95 12.63 -9.86
CA ARG A 227 14.07 11.90 -8.59
C ARG A 227 15.31 12.24 -7.77
N ASP A 228 16.41 12.64 -8.40
CA ASP A 228 17.62 13.11 -7.73
C ASP A 228 17.44 14.58 -7.30
N PRO A 229 17.45 14.88 -5.99
CA PRO A 229 17.29 16.25 -5.48
C PRO A 229 18.37 17.21 -5.98
N THR A 230 19.60 16.73 -6.18
CA THR A 230 20.73 17.56 -6.60
C THR A 230 20.54 17.97 -8.06
N VAL A 231 20.25 17.00 -8.92
CA VAL A 231 19.97 17.25 -10.34
C VAL A 231 18.73 18.11 -10.49
N LYS A 232 17.63 17.78 -9.78
CA LYS A 232 16.38 18.54 -9.83
C LYS A 232 16.57 19.99 -9.41
N LYS A 233 17.30 20.23 -8.32
CA LYS A 233 17.61 21.59 -7.85
C LYS A 233 18.46 22.35 -8.87
N ALA A 234 19.48 21.73 -9.45
CA ALA A 234 20.29 22.34 -10.48
C ALA A 234 19.46 22.69 -11.73
N THR A 235 18.66 21.74 -12.23
CA THR A 235 17.74 21.96 -13.36
C THR A 235 16.74 23.07 -13.06
N TRP A 236 16.19 23.10 -11.85
CA TRP A 236 15.26 24.14 -11.41
C TRP A 236 15.92 25.52 -11.34
N LEU A 237 17.13 25.62 -10.78
CA LEU A 237 17.90 26.87 -10.73
C LEU A 237 18.22 27.39 -12.14
N SER A 238 18.68 26.52 -13.04
CA SER A 238 18.95 26.90 -14.43
C SER A 238 17.68 27.33 -15.18
N ALA A 239 16.55 26.65 -14.96
CA ALA A 239 15.26 27.05 -15.54
C ALA A 239 14.79 28.39 -14.97
N LEU A 240 14.95 28.60 -13.66
CA LEU A 240 14.61 29.87 -13.00
C LEU A 240 15.45 31.02 -13.55
N GLU A 241 16.75 30.82 -13.76
CA GLU A 241 17.63 31.82 -14.37
C GLU A 241 17.25 32.14 -15.81
N ARG A 242 16.90 31.14 -16.63
CA ARG A 242 16.43 31.36 -18.01
C ARG A 242 15.13 32.15 -18.05
N VAL A 243 14.17 31.76 -17.23
CA VAL A 243 12.89 32.47 -17.08
C VAL A 243 13.09 33.91 -16.60
N ALA A 244 13.97 34.11 -15.60
CA ALA A 244 14.27 35.44 -15.07
C ALA A 244 14.97 36.34 -16.09
N LYS A 245 15.80 35.78 -16.98
CA LYS A 245 16.50 36.53 -18.04
C LYS A 245 15.62 36.86 -19.24
N ASN A 246 14.81 35.91 -19.70
CA ASN A 246 14.02 36.09 -20.91
C ASN A 246 12.69 36.82 -20.63
N THR A 247 12.19 36.80 -19.39
CA THR A 247 10.91 37.43 -18.99
C THR A 247 9.68 36.97 -19.78
N ASP A 248 9.79 35.85 -20.50
CA ASP A 248 8.69 35.32 -21.30
C ASP A 248 7.50 34.92 -20.40
N GLY A 249 6.31 35.40 -20.75
CA GLY A 249 5.08 35.10 -20.04
C GLY A 249 4.67 33.63 -20.15
N PHE A 250 3.67 33.22 -19.37
CA PHE A 250 3.11 31.87 -19.46
C PHE A 250 2.31 31.70 -20.76
N SER A 251 2.71 30.73 -21.59
CA SER A 251 1.94 30.26 -22.74
C SER A 251 1.12 29.04 -22.33
N TYR A 252 -0.18 29.10 -22.60
CA TYR A 252 -1.10 27.99 -22.37
C TYR A 252 -1.72 27.55 -23.69
N GLN A 253 -1.83 26.24 -23.86
CA GLN A 253 -2.69 25.62 -24.86
C GLN A 253 -3.68 24.72 -24.16
N THR A 254 -4.84 24.52 -24.77
CA THR A 254 -5.81 23.56 -24.28
C THR A 254 -5.29 22.14 -24.49
N ALA A 255 -5.68 21.20 -23.63
CA ALA A 255 -5.36 19.79 -23.79
C ALA A 255 -5.79 19.25 -25.16
N ARG A 256 -6.87 19.80 -25.73
CA ARG A 256 -7.35 19.47 -27.08
C ARG A 256 -6.40 19.95 -28.18
N GLU A 257 -5.85 21.17 -28.08
CA GLU A 257 -4.90 21.68 -29.07
C GLU A 257 -3.59 20.88 -29.05
N LEU A 258 -3.13 20.49 -27.86
CA LEU A 258 -1.92 19.69 -27.70
C LEU A 258 -2.10 18.22 -28.11
N TYR A 259 -3.31 17.68 -27.89
CA TYR A 259 -3.62 16.27 -28.09
C TYR A 259 -4.97 16.12 -28.83
N PRO A 260 -5.08 16.54 -30.10
CA PRO A 260 -6.35 16.60 -30.82
C PRO A 260 -6.97 15.22 -31.08
N ALA A 261 -6.15 14.16 -31.13
CA ALA A 261 -6.61 12.78 -31.24
C ALA A 261 -7.16 12.21 -29.91
N GLU A 262 -6.90 12.87 -28.78
CA GLU A 262 -7.27 12.39 -27.45
C GLU A 262 -8.62 12.93 -26.98
N TYR A 263 -8.99 14.16 -27.36
CA TYR A 263 -10.15 14.89 -26.86
C TYR A 263 -11.09 15.32 -27.98
N THR A 264 -12.36 14.91 -27.90
CA THR A 264 -13.41 15.40 -28.81
C THR A 264 -13.81 16.84 -28.47
N GLU A 265 -14.53 17.52 -29.37
CA GLU A 265 -15.02 18.89 -29.14
C GLU A 265 -15.88 19.05 -27.89
N ASP A 266 -16.58 17.99 -27.50
CA ASP A 266 -17.47 17.99 -26.33
C ASP A 266 -16.79 17.55 -25.04
N ASP A 267 -15.55 17.03 -25.07
CA ASP A 267 -14.87 16.56 -23.86
C ASP A 267 -14.46 17.76 -22.96
N PRO A 268 -15.04 17.91 -21.76
CA PRO A 268 -14.71 19.01 -20.85
C PRO A 268 -13.25 18.97 -20.38
N LYS A 269 -12.57 17.81 -20.42
CA LYS A 269 -11.13 17.69 -20.11
C LYS A 269 -10.25 18.33 -21.19
N GLY A 270 -10.73 18.36 -22.44
CA GLY A 270 -10.03 18.99 -23.56
C GLY A 270 -9.84 20.50 -23.38
N LYS A 271 -10.72 21.17 -22.63
CA LYS A 271 -10.64 22.62 -22.32
C LYS A 271 -9.59 22.97 -21.26
N ARG A 272 -8.95 21.97 -20.63
CA ARG A 272 -7.95 22.21 -19.60
C ARG A 272 -6.75 22.95 -20.19
N LEU A 273 -6.40 24.09 -19.61
CA LEU A 273 -5.18 24.81 -19.96
C LEU A 273 -3.96 24.07 -19.42
N ILE A 274 -3.03 23.81 -20.31
CA ILE A 274 -1.74 23.19 -20.03
C ILE A 274 -0.69 24.23 -20.40
N ASN A 275 0.14 24.63 -19.42
CA ASN A 275 1.31 25.45 -19.70
C ASN A 275 2.18 24.69 -20.71
N VAL A 276 2.58 25.27 -21.84
CA VAL A 276 3.42 24.60 -22.85
C VAL A 276 4.91 24.90 -22.70
N ASP A 277 5.26 25.93 -21.95
CA ASP A 277 6.64 26.36 -21.75
C ASP A 277 7.40 25.38 -20.86
N HIS A 278 8.48 24.84 -21.42
CA HIS A 278 9.30 23.82 -20.76
C HIS A 278 9.91 24.33 -19.44
N ASP A 279 10.53 25.52 -19.45
CA ASP A 279 11.19 26.06 -18.26
C ASP A 279 10.19 26.46 -17.17
N TRP A 280 9.05 27.05 -17.53
CA TRP A 280 7.99 27.34 -16.54
C TRP A 280 7.39 26.08 -15.94
N ARG A 281 7.23 24.98 -16.70
CA ARG A 281 6.83 23.68 -16.16
C ARG A 281 7.82 23.19 -15.09
N ILE A 282 9.13 23.32 -15.35
CA ILE A 282 10.18 22.96 -14.39
C ILE A 282 10.08 23.85 -13.14
N VAL A 283 9.96 25.17 -13.32
CA VAL A 283 9.88 26.14 -12.21
C VAL A 283 8.66 25.86 -11.31
N MET A 284 7.48 25.63 -11.92
CA MET A 284 6.25 25.32 -11.18
C MET A 284 6.27 23.95 -10.50
N ALA A 285 6.99 22.97 -11.05
CA ALA A 285 7.17 21.67 -10.42
C ALA A 285 8.02 21.75 -9.14
N GLY A 286 8.81 22.82 -9.00
CA GLY A 286 9.62 23.11 -7.81
C GLY A 286 10.98 22.39 -7.77
N PRO A 287 11.87 22.80 -6.84
CA PRO A 287 13.24 22.31 -6.77
C PRO A 287 13.36 20.92 -6.13
N THR A 288 12.27 20.40 -5.56
CA THR A 288 12.25 19.11 -4.85
C THR A 288 11.61 18.03 -5.72
N PRO A 289 12.17 16.82 -5.76
CA PRO A 289 11.54 15.67 -6.39
C PRO A 289 10.07 15.49 -5.97
N GLY A 290 9.23 15.04 -6.90
CA GLY A 290 7.86 14.66 -6.57
C GLY A 290 7.87 13.54 -5.53
N ARG A 291 6.88 13.52 -4.64
CA ARG A 291 6.80 12.56 -3.51
C ARG A 291 7.05 11.14 -4.01
N PHE A 292 7.97 10.41 -3.37
CA PHE A 292 7.98 8.96 -3.48
C PHE A 292 6.94 8.41 -2.50
N PRO A 293 6.07 7.46 -2.90
CA PRO A 293 5.22 6.79 -1.94
C PRO A 293 6.11 6.10 -0.91
N ALA A 294 5.73 6.25 0.36
CA ALA A 294 6.23 5.51 1.52
C ALA A 294 6.99 4.21 1.17
N PHE A 295 8.28 4.16 1.51
CA PHE A 295 9.06 2.93 1.38
C PHE A 295 8.75 1.97 2.52
N THR A 296 8.03 0.90 2.24
CA THR A 296 7.84 -0.22 3.17
C THR A 296 9.06 -1.12 3.14
N THR A 297 9.81 -1.23 4.25
CA THR A 297 10.79 -2.30 4.40
C THR A 297 10.15 -3.43 5.20
N LEU A 298 10.30 -4.67 4.72
CA LEU A 298 9.86 -5.85 5.46
C LEU A 298 10.91 -6.30 6.49
N SER A 299 11.93 -5.48 6.73
CA SER A 299 13.06 -5.88 7.57
C SER A 299 12.68 -5.78 9.05
N ASN A 300 12.79 -6.90 9.77
CA ASN A 300 12.80 -6.98 11.24
C ASN A 300 14.10 -6.37 11.83
N SER A 301 14.71 -5.43 11.12
CA SER A 301 16.05 -4.90 11.41
C SER A 301 16.00 -3.72 12.38
N VAL A 302 14.81 -3.32 12.84
CA VAL A 302 14.64 -2.23 13.79
C VAL A 302 14.55 -2.81 15.19
N VAL A 303 15.43 -2.33 16.06
CA VAL A 303 15.41 -2.64 17.48
C VAL A 303 14.98 -1.40 18.23
N VAL A 304 14.07 -1.55 19.19
CA VAL A 304 13.68 -0.44 20.07
C VAL A 304 14.39 -0.60 21.41
N PHE A 305 15.09 0.47 21.80
CA PHE A 305 15.78 0.58 23.08
C PHE A 305 15.08 1.59 23.99
N ARG A 306 15.04 1.29 25.28
CA ARG A 306 14.76 2.25 26.35
C ARG A 306 16.08 2.85 26.80
N ARG A 307 16.21 4.17 26.75
CA ARG A 307 17.32 4.89 27.37
C ARG A 307 16.93 5.38 28.75
N GLU A 308 17.72 5.04 29.75
CA GLU A 308 17.60 5.56 31.12
C GLU A 308 18.79 6.46 31.43
N TYR A 309 18.55 7.74 31.70
CA TYR A 309 19.61 8.73 31.93
C TYR A 309 19.26 9.62 33.13
N GLU A 310 20.24 10.42 33.58
CA GLU A 310 20.16 11.18 34.84
C GLU A 310 19.88 10.26 36.05
N LYS A 311 20.65 9.16 36.17
CA LYS A 311 20.50 8.14 37.24
C LYS A 311 19.08 7.53 37.29
N GLY A 312 18.50 7.25 36.12
CA GLY A 312 17.18 6.63 36.00
C GLY A 312 15.98 7.58 36.14
N ARG A 313 16.20 8.87 36.38
CA ARG A 313 15.11 9.87 36.52
C ARG A 313 14.40 10.17 35.21
N ARG A 314 15.08 10.01 34.07
CA ARG A 314 14.50 10.23 32.75
C ARG A 314 14.53 8.96 31.92
N ARG A 315 13.40 8.68 31.28
CA ARG A 315 13.19 7.52 30.42
C ARG A 315 12.69 7.97 29.06
N ARG A 316 13.31 7.47 27.98
CA ARG A 316 12.87 7.75 26.61
C ARG A 316 13.17 6.57 25.70
N TYR A 317 12.30 6.35 24.71
CA TYR A 317 12.43 5.26 23.74
C TYR A 317 13.11 5.75 22.47
N TYR A 318 13.93 4.87 21.91
CA TYR A 318 14.69 5.13 20.70
C TYR A 318 14.61 3.91 19.76
N ALA A 319 14.46 4.18 18.47
CA ALA A 319 14.55 3.16 17.43
C ALA A 319 15.97 3.17 16.86
N MET A 320 16.64 2.02 16.91
CA MET A 320 17.88 1.77 16.20
C MET A 320 17.56 1.27 14.79
N ILE A 321 18.16 1.93 13.79
CA ILE A 321 17.97 1.60 12.38
C ILE A 321 19.32 1.36 11.73
N PRO A 322 19.58 0.16 11.15
CA PRO A 322 20.86 -0.18 10.53
C PRO A 322 21.04 0.44 9.14
N VAL A 323 21.00 1.77 9.06
CA VAL A 323 21.05 2.55 7.81
C VAL A 323 22.41 2.54 7.10
N PHE A 324 23.46 1.98 7.72
CA PHE A 324 24.79 1.91 7.13
C PHE A 324 25.26 0.46 6.88
N GLU A 325 24.44 -0.54 7.25
CA GLU A 325 24.80 -1.95 7.04
C GLU A 325 24.95 -2.27 5.53
N GLY A 326 26.15 -2.70 5.14
CA GLY A 326 26.46 -3.14 3.77
C GLY A 326 26.56 -2.01 2.74
N VAL A 327 26.64 -0.75 3.19
CA VAL A 327 26.83 0.43 2.33
C VAL A 327 28.31 0.53 1.92
N SER A 328 28.58 0.79 0.64
CA SER A 328 29.95 1.05 0.16
C SER A 328 30.45 2.40 0.69
N PRO A 329 31.71 2.49 1.20
CA PRO A 329 32.27 3.72 1.76
C PRO A 329 32.26 4.92 0.81
N GLU A 330 32.29 4.66 -0.50
CA GLU A 330 32.35 5.67 -1.56
C GLU A 330 30.98 6.29 -1.89
N SER A 331 29.88 5.71 -1.39
CA SER A 331 28.54 6.24 -1.60
C SER A 331 28.25 7.46 -0.73
N VAL A 332 27.23 8.26 -1.08
CA VAL A 332 26.77 9.40 -0.28
C VAL A 332 26.45 8.99 1.17
N MET A 333 25.82 7.83 1.34
CA MET A 333 25.55 7.26 2.65
C MET A 333 26.83 6.77 3.34
N GLY A 334 27.76 6.19 2.59
CA GLY A 334 29.08 5.74 3.09
C GLY A 334 29.94 6.90 3.61
N MET A 335 29.97 8.02 2.90
CA MET A 335 30.67 9.23 3.35
C MET A 335 30.16 9.73 4.70
N ARG A 336 28.85 9.61 4.94
CA ARG A 336 28.23 9.98 6.23
C ARG A 336 28.62 9.03 7.37
N MET A 337 29.07 7.80 7.10
CA MET A 337 29.59 6.90 8.14
C MET A 337 30.82 7.45 8.85
N ASN A 338 31.54 8.38 8.21
CA ASN A 338 32.73 9.01 8.75
C ASN A 338 32.41 10.23 9.64
N GLU A 339 31.14 10.61 9.78
CA GLU A 339 30.74 11.76 10.59
C GLU A 339 30.34 11.31 12.01
N PRO A 340 31.17 11.54 13.05
CA PRO A 340 30.94 11.00 14.40
C PRO A 340 29.62 11.47 15.04
N ARG A 341 29.11 12.60 14.57
CA ARG A 341 27.89 13.25 15.05
C ARG A 341 26.61 12.42 14.81
N HIS A 342 26.62 11.51 13.83
CA HIS A 342 25.52 10.56 13.61
C HIS A 342 25.51 9.40 14.61
N PHE A 343 26.63 9.18 15.32
CA PHE A 343 26.85 8.09 16.26
C PHE A 343 26.90 8.58 17.72
N TRP A 344 26.21 9.67 18.03
CA TRP A 344 26.13 10.28 19.36
C TRP A 344 25.82 9.28 20.48
N TRP A 345 25.04 8.23 20.17
CA TRP A 345 24.59 7.20 21.09
C TRP A 345 25.72 6.26 21.55
N GLN A 346 26.83 6.16 20.83
CA GLN A 346 27.95 5.26 21.19
C GLN A 346 28.53 5.60 22.56
N LYS A 347 28.63 6.89 22.91
CA LYS A 347 29.10 7.35 24.23
C LYS A 347 28.11 7.06 25.37
N HIS A 348 26.88 6.74 25.03
CA HIS A 348 25.78 6.51 25.98
C HIS A 348 25.29 5.07 25.95
N ARG A 349 26.07 4.14 25.36
CA ARG A 349 25.62 2.77 25.08
C ARG A 349 25.13 2.02 26.31
N GLU A 350 25.75 2.26 27.46
CA GLU A 350 25.38 1.68 28.77
C GLU A 350 24.03 2.17 29.30
N GLU A 351 23.57 3.34 28.83
CA GLU A 351 22.26 3.91 29.21
C GLU A 351 21.10 3.27 28.45
N PHE A 352 21.38 2.45 27.42
CA PHE A 352 20.35 1.82 26.59
C PHE A 352 20.11 0.37 27.01
N HIS A 353 18.83 0.05 27.19
CA HIS A 353 18.32 -1.27 27.51
C HIS A 353 17.37 -1.71 26.42
N ALA A 354 17.60 -2.88 25.83
CA ALA A 354 16.68 -3.43 24.86
C ALA A 354 15.37 -3.83 25.54
N LEU A 355 14.26 -3.73 24.79
CA LEU A 355 12.95 -4.17 25.29
C LEU A 355 12.81 -5.69 25.21
N LYS A 356 11.81 -6.25 25.90
CA LYS A 356 11.58 -7.70 25.99
C LYS A 356 11.46 -8.42 24.64
N ALA A 357 10.98 -7.75 23.59
CA ALA A 357 10.95 -8.32 22.24
C ALA A 357 12.35 -8.49 21.60
N TRP A 358 13.38 -7.90 22.20
CA TRP A 358 14.77 -7.91 21.73
C TRP A 358 15.75 -8.05 22.90
N THR A 359 15.49 -8.90 23.88
CA THR A 359 16.35 -9.04 25.09
C THR A 359 17.83 -9.22 24.77
N ASP A 360 18.14 -9.87 23.64
CA ASP A 360 19.52 -10.18 23.23
C ASP A 360 20.13 -9.10 22.33
N ALA A 361 19.35 -8.09 21.95
CA ALA A 361 19.84 -7.04 21.06
C ALA A 361 20.68 -6.03 21.82
N VAL A 362 21.89 -5.80 21.31
CA VAL A 362 22.80 -4.78 21.82
C VAL A 362 23.03 -3.76 20.71
N LEU A 363 23.09 -2.49 21.06
CA LEU A 363 23.52 -1.45 20.12
C LEU A 363 24.89 -1.84 19.53
N PRO A 364 25.13 -1.73 18.21
CA PRO A 364 26.39 -2.15 17.61
C PRO A 364 27.57 -1.31 18.12
N VAL A 365 28.79 -1.85 18.10
CA VAL A 365 30.02 -1.07 18.40
C VAL A 365 30.41 -0.20 17.20
N GLY A 366 30.13 -0.68 15.98
CA GLY A 366 30.50 0.00 14.74
C GLY A 366 29.48 1.05 14.26
N ASN A 367 29.87 1.78 13.22
CA ASN A 367 29.09 2.83 12.57
C ASN A 367 28.05 2.26 11.59
N THR A 368 27.27 1.27 12.04
CA THR A 368 26.33 0.54 11.16
C THR A 368 24.88 1.04 11.27
N ALA A 369 24.57 1.85 12.29
CA ALA A 369 23.21 2.26 12.61
C ALA A 369 23.09 3.70 13.11
N VAL A 370 21.89 4.26 12.98
CA VAL A 370 21.46 5.49 13.66
C VAL A 370 20.44 5.17 14.73
N VAL A 371 20.45 5.95 15.80
CA VAL A 371 19.51 5.84 16.92
C VAL A 371 18.62 7.08 16.95
N ILE A 372 17.33 6.88 16.75
CA ILE A 372 16.34 7.94 16.53
C ILE A 372 15.38 7.98 17.71
N PRO A 373 15.17 9.14 18.36
CA PRO A 373 14.18 9.25 19.42
C PRO A 373 12.78 8.99 18.86
N ILE A 374 12.03 8.09 19.49
CA ILE A 374 10.62 7.90 19.19
C ILE A 374 9.87 9.01 19.91
N SER A 375 9.37 10.00 19.16
CA SER A 375 8.50 11.03 19.72
C SER A 375 7.03 10.70 19.49
N TYR A 376 6.27 10.79 20.58
CA TYR A 376 4.84 10.51 20.59
C TYR A 376 4.07 11.80 20.32
N SER A 377 2.94 11.69 19.59
CA SER A 377 1.95 12.77 19.64
C SER A 377 1.57 13.03 21.11
N ARG A 378 1.33 14.29 21.50
CA ARG A 378 1.11 14.77 22.89
C ARG A 378 0.01 14.06 23.71
N GLN A 379 -0.61 13.00 23.21
CA GLN A 379 -1.53 12.16 23.96
C GLN A 379 -0.76 11.14 24.82
N ASN A 380 -0.64 11.42 26.12
CA ASN A 380 -0.01 10.55 27.14
C ASN A 380 -0.52 9.10 27.13
N SER A 381 -1.74 8.85 26.65
CA SER A 381 -2.32 7.49 26.53
C SER A 381 -1.64 6.65 25.45
N ALA A 382 -1.14 7.24 24.37
CA ALA A 382 -0.46 6.51 23.30
C ALA A 382 0.92 6.00 23.73
N THR A 383 1.61 6.76 24.59
CA THR A 383 2.92 6.40 25.15
C THR A 383 2.78 5.19 26.06
N LYS A 384 1.95 5.27 27.12
CA LYS A 384 1.73 4.13 28.04
C LYS A 384 1.29 2.87 27.31
N ARG A 385 0.38 3.02 26.33
CA ARG A 385 -0.10 1.91 25.51
C ARG A 385 1.02 1.24 24.72
N LEU A 386 1.94 2.02 24.16
CA LEU A 386 3.05 1.47 23.42
C LEU A 386 4.09 0.81 24.34
N GLU A 387 4.34 1.41 25.49
CA GLU A 387 5.21 0.83 26.52
C GLU A 387 4.73 -0.58 26.86
N THR A 388 3.43 -0.76 27.14
CA THR A 388 2.83 -2.08 27.37
C THR A 388 3.01 -3.03 26.18
N LEU A 389 2.76 -2.57 24.95
CA LEU A 389 2.88 -3.43 23.75
C LEU A 389 4.32 -3.90 23.50
N LEU A 390 5.30 -3.00 23.65
CA LEU A 390 6.71 -3.34 23.42
C LEU A 390 7.33 -4.13 24.58
N GLU A 391 6.83 -3.93 25.81
CA GLU A 391 7.29 -4.68 26.98
C GLU A 391 6.67 -6.08 27.07
N ASN A 392 5.58 -6.39 26.36
CA ASN A 392 5.02 -7.74 26.38
C ASN A 392 5.82 -8.77 25.54
N GLY A 393 6.76 -8.32 24.70
CA GLY A 393 7.68 -9.22 23.96
C GLY A 393 7.09 -9.92 22.72
N GLU A 394 5.79 -9.82 22.48
CA GLU A 394 5.10 -10.54 21.40
C GLU A 394 5.14 -9.84 20.03
N TRP A 395 5.68 -8.62 19.96
CA TRP A 395 5.56 -7.75 18.80
C TRP A 395 6.91 -7.52 18.09
N GLN A 396 6.96 -7.74 16.78
CA GLN A 396 8.10 -7.40 15.92
C GLN A 396 7.99 -5.96 15.42
N VAL A 397 9.06 -5.18 15.38
CA VAL A 397 9.07 -3.81 14.80
C VAL A 397 9.69 -3.84 13.40
N ARG A 398 9.03 -3.19 12.45
CA ARG A 398 9.47 -3.00 11.06
C ARG A 398 9.41 -1.53 10.68
N ILE A 399 10.10 -1.12 9.61
CA ILE A 399 9.93 0.23 9.04
C ILE A 399 8.79 0.18 8.02
N ALA A 400 7.66 0.77 8.38
CA ALA A 400 6.51 0.86 7.50
C ALA A 400 6.69 1.93 6.41
N SER A 401 7.27 3.08 6.74
CA SER A 401 7.54 4.13 5.75
C SER A 401 8.53 5.17 6.21
N ILE A 402 9.36 5.66 5.29
CA ILE A 402 10.04 6.96 5.41
C ILE A 402 9.34 7.93 4.46
N SER A 403 8.93 9.11 4.93
CA SER A 403 8.27 10.11 4.08
C SER A 403 8.48 11.54 4.55
N GLU A 404 8.70 12.45 3.61
CA GLU A 404 8.68 13.89 3.82
C GLU A 404 7.25 14.44 3.71
N THR A 405 6.86 15.37 4.57
CA THR A 405 5.55 16.05 4.53
C THR A 405 5.74 17.54 4.76
N HIS A 406 5.36 18.34 3.78
CA HIS A 406 5.29 19.80 3.96
C HIS A 406 4.02 20.17 4.71
N LEU A 407 4.17 20.84 5.85
CA LEU A 407 3.03 21.45 6.51
C LEU A 407 2.65 22.74 5.77
N PRO A 408 1.38 22.89 5.34
CA PRO A 408 0.93 24.14 4.77
C PRO A 408 1.01 25.28 5.81
N GLU A 409 1.40 26.47 5.34
CA GLU A 409 1.64 27.72 6.08
C GLU A 409 0.63 28.04 7.21
N LYS A 410 -0.65 27.68 7.03
CA LYS A 410 -1.71 27.92 8.02
C LYS A 410 -1.51 27.20 9.35
N HIS A 411 -0.79 26.08 9.39
CA HIS A 411 -0.46 25.39 10.65
C HIS A 411 0.67 26.06 11.43
N ILE A 412 1.56 26.76 10.72
CA ILE A 412 2.67 27.51 11.30
C ILE A 412 2.13 28.77 11.98
N ARG A 413 1.21 29.49 11.32
CA ARG A 413 0.55 30.69 11.88
C ARG A 413 -0.10 30.42 13.24
N HIS A 414 -0.90 29.38 13.39
CA HIS A 414 -1.57 29.12 14.68
C HIS A 414 -0.63 28.73 15.83
N SER A 415 0.47 28.04 15.53
CA SER A 415 1.45 27.66 16.57
C SER A 415 2.37 28.81 16.98
N ASN A 416 2.74 29.67 16.03
CA ASN A 416 3.55 30.86 16.28
C ASN A 416 2.71 32.01 16.84
N GLU A 417 1.46 32.19 16.41
CA GLU A 417 0.50 33.13 17.03
C GLU A 417 0.32 32.78 18.49
N LYS A 418 0.02 31.51 18.87
CA LYS A 418 -0.12 31.14 20.29
C LYS A 418 1.15 31.37 21.12
N ARG A 419 2.33 31.32 20.49
CA ARG A 419 3.62 31.55 21.16
C ARG A 419 3.94 33.05 21.26
N MET A 420 3.61 33.82 20.22
CA MET A 420 3.69 35.28 20.19
C MET A 420 2.71 35.92 21.15
N TRP A 421 1.44 35.51 21.17
CA TRP A 421 0.44 36.03 22.10
C TRP A 421 0.85 35.78 23.56
N LYS A 422 1.43 34.61 23.87
CA LYS A 422 2.03 34.36 25.20
C LYS A 422 3.24 35.24 25.54
N GLN A 423 4.00 35.71 24.56
CA GLN A 423 5.12 36.66 24.78
C GLN A 423 4.64 38.11 24.85
N VAL A 424 3.59 38.46 24.11
CA VAL A 424 2.94 39.78 24.16
C VAL A 424 2.20 39.97 25.50
N ASP A 425 1.55 38.93 26.01
CA ASP A 425 0.92 38.94 27.34
C ASP A 425 1.96 39.09 28.47
N ALA A 426 3.22 38.74 28.24
CA ALA A 426 4.31 38.86 29.21
C ALA A 426 5.12 40.17 29.10
N GLY A 427 5.03 40.89 27.98
CA GLY A 427 5.90 42.05 27.68
C GLY A 427 5.17 43.38 27.44
N GLY A 428 3.83 43.40 27.53
CA GLY A 428 3.04 44.62 27.32
C GLY A 428 3.08 45.14 25.87
N LYS A 429 2.35 46.24 25.63
CA LYS A 429 2.04 46.78 24.29
C LYS A 429 3.27 47.14 23.44
N GLU A 430 4.43 47.37 24.04
CA GLU A 430 5.67 47.72 23.33
C GLU A 430 6.32 46.51 22.63
N GLY A 431 6.19 45.30 23.18
CA GLY A 431 6.69 44.07 22.54
C GLY A 431 5.93 43.70 21.26
N ALA A 432 4.66 44.11 21.14
CA ALA A 432 3.84 43.82 19.97
C ALA A 432 4.23 44.66 18.73
N GLN A 433 4.66 45.91 18.91
CA GLN A 433 5.01 46.78 17.78
C GLN A 433 6.37 46.48 17.14
N GLN A 434 7.31 45.90 17.90
CA GLN A 434 8.65 45.59 17.39
C GLN A 434 8.67 44.35 16.46
N VAL A 435 7.72 43.41 16.62
CA VAL A 435 7.62 42.19 15.81
C VAL A 435 7.03 42.45 14.41
N TRP A 436 6.16 43.45 14.26
CA TRP A 436 5.51 43.76 12.97
C TRP A 436 6.36 44.57 12.00
N ARG A 437 7.44 45.24 12.46
CA ARG A 437 8.26 46.14 11.63
C ARG A 437 9.40 45.48 10.85
N ASN A 438 9.50 44.14 10.83
CA ASN A 438 10.59 43.46 10.12
C ASN A 438 10.06 42.36 9.15
N PRO A 439 9.47 42.72 7.99
CA PRO A 439 8.97 41.76 7.00
C PRO A 439 10.08 40.98 6.27
N SER A 440 11.33 41.42 6.39
CA SER A 440 12.51 40.88 5.71
C SER A 440 13.19 39.72 6.45
N LYS A 441 12.80 39.41 7.69
CA LYS A 441 13.26 38.19 8.39
C LYS A 441 12.38 37.01 8.01
N LYS A 442 12.67 36.46 6.82
CA LYS A 442 12.28 35.13 6.33
C LYS A 442 10.83 34.74 6.62
N LEU A 443 9.95 34.93 5.63
CA LEU A 443 8.81 34.03 5.43
C LEU A 443 9.33 32.59 5.65
N PRO A 444 8.85 31.84 6.66
CA PRO A 444 9.27 30.47 6.82
C PRO A 444 8.68 29.72 5.63
N SER A 445 9.52 29.48 4.62
CA SER A 445 9.28 28.44 3.63
C SER A 445 8.80 27.20 4.40
N SER A 446 7.70 26.62 3.93
CA SER A 446 7.10 25.37 4.41
C SER A 446 7.94 24.61 5.45
N ARG A 447 7.46 24.45 6.70
CA ARG A 447 8.10 23.51 7.62
C ARG A 447 7.98 22.11 7.03
N THR A 448 9.10 21.57 6.60
CA THR A 448 9.25 20.18 6.19
C THR A 448 9.29 19.29 7.43
N GLU A 449 8.32 18.40 7.58
CA GLU A 449 8.34 17.34 8.60
C GLU A 449 8.76 16.01 7.96
N TRP A 450 9.71 15.31 8.59
CA TRP A 450 10.08 13.94 8.21
C TRP A 450 9.37 12.94 9.10
N TRP A 451 8.75 11.93 8.47
CA TRP A 451 8.01 10.87 9.13
C TRP A 451 8.72 9.55 8.93
N LEU A 452 9.11 8.95 10.04
CA LEU A 452 9.45 7.54 10.10
C LEU A 452 8.27 6.80 10.72
N LYS A 453 7.52 6.07 9.92
CA LYS A 453 6.48 5.17 10.42
C LYS A 453 7.12 3.81 10.65
N LEU A 454 7.07 3.35 11.89
CA LEU A 454 7.38 1.99 12.26
C LEU A 454 6.07 1.20 12.24
N SER A 455 6.09 -0.10 11.96
CA SER A 455 4.95 -0.97 12.19
C SER A 455 5.33 -2.06 13.18
N LEU A 456 4.52 -2.25 14.22
CA LEU A 456 4.53 -3.47 15.01
C LEU A 456 3.79 -4.55 14.24
N ALA A 457 4.29 -5.77 14.21
CA ALA A 457 3.59 -6.93 13.70
C ALA A 457 3.60 -8.00 14.80
N LYS A 458 2.42 -8.47 15.21
CA LYS A 458 2.30 -9.71 15.99
C LYS A 458 2.01 -10.84 15.01
N VAL A 459 2.79 -11.91 15.08
CA VAL A 459 2.46 -13.17 14.40
C VAL A 459 1.53 -13.90 15.34
N VAL A 460 0.30 -14.17 14.91
CA VAL A 460 -0.70 -14.86 15.72
C VAL A 460 -1.09 -16.16 15.03
N GLU A 461 -1.18 -17.25 15.78
CA GLU A 461 -1.80 -18.48 15.31
C GLU A 461 -3.33 -18.31 15.31
N PRO A 462 -4.01 -18.52 14.18
CA PRO A 462 -5.46 -18.37 14.13
C PRO A 462 -6.14 -19.45 14.97
N VAL A 463 -7.11 -19.06 15.80
CA VAL A 463 -7.99 -20.03 16.47
C VAL A 463 -9.24 -20.24 15.63
N LEU A 464 -9.52 -21.50 15.29
CA LEU A 464 -10.65 -21.90 14.46
C LEU A 464 -11.83 -22.26 15.35
N ARG A 465 -12.68 -21.26 15.64
CA ARG A 465 -13.91 -21.43 16.43
C ARG A 465 -15.01 -22.15 15.66
N ASP A 466 -15.93 -22.82 16.33
CA ASP A 466 -16.99 -23.59 15.66
C ASP A 466 -18.03 -22.69 14.98
N ASN A 467 -18.24 -21.49 15.52
CA ASN A 467 -19.19 -20.53 14.98
C ASN A 467 -18.50 -19.49 14.07
N VAL A 468 -19.28 -18.86 13.19
CA VAL A 468 -18.88 -17.73 12.35
C VAL A 468 -19.93 -16.64 12.45
N LEU A 469 -19.50 -15.42 12.77
CA LEU A 469 -20.28 -14.19 12.69
C LEU A 469 -19.97 -13.50 11.37
N GLY A 470 -20.93 -13.43 10.46
CA GLY A 470 -20.84 -12.68 9.21
C GLY A 470 -21.47 -11.30 9.33
N ILE A 471 -20.79 -10.28 8.81
CA ILE A 471 -21.21 -8.88 8.79
C ILE A 471 -21.46 -8.41 7.36
N HIS A 472 -22.68 -7.94 7.10
CA HIS A 472 -23.07 -7.18 5.91
C HIS A 472 -23.23 -5.71 6.28
N PHE A 473 -22.76 -4.80 5.43
CA PHE A 473 -22.93 -3.37 5.66
C PHE A 473 -24.09 -2.82 4.82
N GLU A 474 -25.00 -2.11 5.48
CA GLU A 474 -26.23 -1.58 4.87
C GLU A 474 -26.20 -0.07 4.72
N THR A 475 -27.18 0.48 4.00
CA THR A 475 -27.32 1.92 3.79
C THR A 475 -28.14 2.60 4.88
N ASP A 476 -29.19 1.93 5.35
CA ASP A 476 -30.13 2.48 6.34
C ASP A 476 -29.72 2.01 7.76
N ASP A 477 -29.41 0.72 7.90
CA ASP A 477 -28.73 0.16 9.08
C ASP A 477 -27.21 0.24 8.91
N VAL A 478 -26.46 0.35 10.01
CA VAL A 478 -24.99 0.41 9.95
C VAL A 478 -24.42 -0.93 9.52
N ILE A 479 -24.89 -2.00 10.16
CA ILE A 479 -24.54 -3.39 9.84
C ILE A 479 -25.73 -4.30 10.08
N ARG A 480 -25.80 -5.38 9.32
CA ARG A 480 -26.59 -6.57 9.65
C ARG A 480 -25.65 -7.73 9.82
N TRP A 481 -25.96 -8.57 10.79
CA TRP A 481 -25.13 -9.69 11.15
C TRP A 481 -25.90 -11.00 11.20
N CYS A 482 -25.18 -12.10 11.00
CA CYS A 482 -25.68 -13.45 11.08
C CYS A 482 -24.61 -14.34 11.73
N VAL A 483 -25.04 -15.27 12.58
CA VAL A 483 -24.17 -16.27 13.19
C VAL A 483 -24.55 -17.64 12.66
N MET A 484 -23.57 -18.41 12.20
CA MET A 484 -23.75 -19.80 11.80
C MET A 484 -22.78 -20.73 12.51
N ASN A 485 -23.19 -21.97 12.75
CA ASN A 485 -22.28 -23.04 13.17
C ASN A 485 -21.56 -23.70 11.98
N ARG A 486 -20.76 -24.74 12.24
CA ARG A 486 -20.00 -25.49 11.22
C ARG A 486 -20.89 -26.16 10.17
N GLN A 487 -22.11 -26.52 10.55
CA GLN A 487 -23.11 -27.16 9.70
C GLN A 487 -23.89 -26.14 8.85
N LYS A 488 -23.56 -24.84 8.96
CA LYS A 488 -24.25 -23.71 8.32
C LYS A 488 -25.69 -23.52 8.81
N GLU A 489 -25.99 -24.00 10.01
CA GLU A 489 -27.26 -23.69 10.68
C GLU A 489 -27.16 -22.28 11.27
N ILE A 490 -28.17 -21.47 11.02
CA ILE A 490 -28.27 -20.11 11.55
C ILE A 490 -28.57 -20.20 13.05
N LEU A 491 -27.69 -19.65 13.86
CA LEU A 491 -27.84 -19.59 15.31
C LEU A 491 -28.55 -18.32 15.75
N ASP A 492 -28.22 -17.18 15.13
CA ASP A 492 -28.82 -15.89 15.45
C ASP A 492 -28.61 -14.88 14.31
N THR A 493 -29.45 -13.85 14.23
CA THR A 493 -29.36 -12.73 13.28
C THR A 493 -29.78 -11.42 13.93
N GLY A 494 -29.24 -10.30 13.44
CA GLY A 494 -29.64 -9.00 13.95
C GLY A 494 -29.10 -7.83 13.16
N VAL A 495 -29.45 -6.64 13.61
CA VAL A 495 -29.06 -5.36 12.98
C VAL A 495 -28.47 -4.43 14.03
N LEU A 496 -27.56 -3.58 13.58
CA LEU A 496 -27.15 -2.38 14.30
C LEU A 496 -27.75 -1.18 13.57
N GLU A 497 -28.81 -0.63 14.15
CA GLU A 497 -29.57 0.47 13.56
C GLU A 497 -28.71 1.72 13.31
N GLY A 498 -29.11 2.49 12.29
CA GLY A 498 -28.44 3.72 11.86
C GLY A 498 -28.24 4.74 12.98
N ASN A 499 -27.16 5.52 12.89
CA ASN A 499 -26.90 6.63 13.81
C ASN A 499 -27.07 7.97 13.07
N PRO A 500 -27.95 8.88 13.50
CA PRO A 500 -28.15 10.17 12.82
C PRO A 500 -26.87 10.99 12.58
N ILE A 501 -25.84 10.79 13.42
CA ILE A 501 -24.52 11.42 13.27
C ILE A 501 -23.69 10.75 12.16
N LEU A 502 -23.85 9.43 11.95
CA LEU A 502 -23.28 8.69 10.84
C LEU A 502 -23.83 9.25 9.51
N ASP A 503 -25.14 9.44 9.43
CA ASP A 503 -25.81 9.98 8.25
C ASP A 503 -25.35 11.41 7.95
N ALA A 504 -25.29 12.26 8.97
CA ALA A 504 -24.75 13.62 8.84
C ALA A 504 -23.26 13.61 8.41
N GLY A 505 -22.47 12.65 8.92
CA GLY A 505 -21.07 12.45 8.56
C GLY A 505 -20.88 12.03 7.10
N LEU A 506 -21.68 11.08 6.61
CA LEU A 506 -21.70 10.61 5.22
C LEU A 506 -22.13 11.71 4.26
N GLN A 507 -23.20 12.44 4.61
CA GLN A 507 -23.68 13.59 3.83
C GLN A 507 -22.61 14.69 3.77
N GLY A 508 -21.94 14.97 4.90
CA GLY A 508 -20.81 15.90 4.96
C GLY A 508 -19.63 15.47 4.09
N GLN A 509 -19.27 14.17 4.09
CA GLN A 509 -18.23 13.63 3.23
C GLN A 509 -18.61 13.73 1.74
N ALA A 510 -19.82 13.31 1.36
CA ALA A 510 -20.31 13.38 -0.01
C ALA A 510 -20.32 14.83 -0.53
N ARG A 511 -20.74 15.78 0.31
CA ARG A 511 -20.67 17.22 0.02
C ARG A 511 -19.24 17.68 -0.20
N HIS A 512 -18.30 17.31 0.68
CA HIS A 512 -16.90 17.68 0.54
C HIS A 512 -16.25 17.07 -0.71
N GLU A 513 -16.55 15.81 -1.04
CA GLU A 513 -16.09 15.19 -2.29
C GLU A 513 -16.67 15.90 -3.52
N GLY A 514 -17.94 16.31 -3.49
CA GLY A 514 -18.56 17.13 -4.53
C GLY A 514 -17.91 18.51 -4.67
N GLU A 515 -17.59 19.17 -3.55
CA GLU A 515 -16.87 20.45 -3.53
C GLU A 515 -15.42 20.30 -4.05
N GLN A 516 -14.74 19.21 -3.72
CA GLN A 516 -13.41 18.88 -4.24
C GLN A 516 -13.42 18.61 -5.75
N ARG A 517 -14.45 17.90 -6.27
CA ARG A 517 -14.66 17.74 -7.72
C ARG A 517 -14.85 19.09 -8.42
N ARG A 518 -15.35 20.10 -7.71
CA ARG A 518 -15.48 21.49 -8.16
C ARG A 518 -14.24 22.35 -7.84
N TYR A 519 -13.10 21.73 -7.56
CA TYR A 519 -11.82 22.37 -7.24
C TYR A 519 -11.85 23.31 -6.01
N ARG A 520 -12.84 23.19 -5.12
CA ARG A 520 -12.89 23.95 -3.87
C ARG A 520 -12.15 23.19 -2.76
N ASN A 521 -11.24 23.88 -2.08
CA ASN A 521 -10.44 23.32 -1.00
C ASN A 521 -11.22 23.38 0.32
N THR A 522 -11.97 22.32 0.65
CA THR A 522 -12.78 22.25 1.87
C THR A 522 -12.12 21.37 2.94
N LYS A 523 -12.04 21.87 4.18
CA LYS A 523 -11.43 21.18 5.33
C LYS A 523 -12.49 20.47 6.16
N GLY A 524 -12.56 19.14 6.07
CA GLY A 524 -13.47 18.29 6.86
C GLY A 524 -12.85 17.68 8.13
N ARG A 525 -12.13 18.45 8.97
CA ARG A 525 -11.43 17.86 10.14
C ARG A 525 -12.35 17.41 11.28
N GLY A 526 -13.43 18.15 11.55
CA GLY A 526 -14.36 17.83 12.65
C GLY A 526 -15.18 16.56 12.36
N SER A 527 -15.68 16.41 11.13
CA SER A 527 -16.41 15.22 10.70
C SER A 527 -15.53 13.98 10.70
N ALA A 528 -14.26 14.09 10.30
CA ALA A 528 -13.35 12.94 10.24
C ALA A 528 -13.00 12.33 11.60
N ASP A 529 -12.86 13.13 12.67
CA ASP A 529 -12.55 12.60 13.99
C ASP A 529 -13.79 11.96 14.67
N GLU A 530 -14.97 12.50 14.41
CA GLU A 530 -16.23 11.92 14.86
C GLU A 530 -16.57 10.61 14.11
N LEU A 531 -16.30 10.56 12.80
CA LEU A 531 -16.42 9.34 11.98
C LEU A 531 -15.55 8.20 12.55
N LYS A 532 -14.32 8.52 12.97
CA LYS A 532 -13.41 7.57 13.62
C LYS A 532 -13.99 7.09 14.95
N ARG A 533 -14.47 8.00 15.81
CA ARG A 533 -15.07 7.62 17.09
C ARG A 533 -16.22 6.63 16.90
N LYS A 534 -17.13 6.92 15.97
CA LYS A 534 -18.25 6.02 15.62
C LYS A 534 -17.80 4.68 15.05
N THR A 535 -16.75 4.69 14.23
CA THR A 535 -16.13 3.47 13.72
C THR A 535 -15.62 2.56 14.85
N TYR A 536 -15.01 3.16 15.88
CA TYR A 536 -14.58 2.41 17.06
C TYR A 536 -15.76 1.86 17.88
N GLU A 537 -16.83 2.64 18.05
CA GLU A 537 -18.06 2.20 18.76
C GLU A 537 -18.72 1.00 18.06
N VAL A 538 -18.94 1.10 16.75
CA VAL A 538 -19.50 0.00 15.93
C VAL A 538 -18.59 -1.22 16.00
N THR A 539 -17.27 -1.02 15.90
CA THR A 539 -16.32 -2.13 15.99
C THR A 539 -16.43 -2.83 17.33
N ARG A 540 -16.51 -2.09 18.44
CA ARG A 540 -16.68 -2.65 19.79
C ARG A 540 -17.94 -3.50 19.92
N SER A 541 -19.06 -3.03 19.37
CA SER A 541 -20.32 -3.80 19.36
C SER A 541 -20.15 -5.14 18.62
N VAL A 542 -19.41 -5.16 17.51
CA VAL A 542 -19.11 -6.43 16.80
C VAL A 542 -18.19 -7.34 17.61
N LEU A 543 -17.23 -6.80 18.37
CA LEU A 543 -16.38 -7.63 19.24
C LEU A 543 -17.18 -8.29 20.36
N GLU A 544 -18.12 -7.56 20.97
CA GLU A 544 -19.02 -8.10 21.97
C GLU A 544 -19.84 -9.27 21.39
N LEU A 545 -20.35 -9.13 20.16
CA LEU A 545 -21.01 -10.24 19.45
C LEU A 545 -20.05 -11.43 19.22
N LEU A 546 -18.80 -11.20 18.81
CA LEU A 546 -17.82 -12.26 18.61
C LEU A 546 -17.50 -13.03 19.90
N GLU A 547 -17.49 -12.34 21.05
CA GLU A 547 -17.29 -12.95 22.36
C GLU A 547 -18.54 -13.75 22.79
N VAL A 548 -19.73 -13.14 22.72
CA VAL A 548 -21.01 -13.78 23.07
C VAL A 548 -21.21 -15.09 22.30
N PHE A 549 -20.98 -15.07 20.99
CA PHE A 549 -21.18 -16.24 20.14
C PHE A 549 -19.96 -17.15 20.02
N ASN A 550 -18.85 -16.80 20.66
CA ASN A 550 -17.55 -17.47 20.51
C ASN A 550 -17.27 -17.82 19.03
N ALA A 551 -17.31 -16.80 18.17
CA ALA A 551 -17.32 -16.98 16.72
C ALA A 551 -16.05 -16.47 16.02
N ASN A 552 -15.74 -17.01 14.84
CA ASN A 552 -14.84 -16.40 13.86
C ASN A 552 -15.54 -15.21 13.19
N LEU A 553 -14.79 -14.31 12.56
CA LEU A 553 -15.36 -13.13 11.89
C LEU A 553 -15.31 -13.28 10.37
N ALA A 554 -16.43 -13.01 9.70
CA ALA A 554 -16.51 -12.84 8.26
C ALA A 554 -17.13 -11.48 7.91
N PHE A 555 -16.62 -10.77 6.92
CA PHE A 555 -17.21 -9.51 6.45
C PHE A 555 -16.93 -9.27 4.97
N GLU A 556 -17.64 -8.32 4.36
CA GLU A 556 -17.48 -8.00 2.93
C GLU A 556 -16.20 -7.20 2.61
N SER A 557 -15.51 -7.54 1.52
CA SER A 557 -14.39 -6.76 0.97
C SER A 557 -14.78 -6.07 -0.33
N ILE A 558 -14.50 -4.77 -0.45
CA ILE A 558 -14.59 -4.06 -1.72
C ILE A 558 -13.29 -4.20 -2.49
N SER A 559 -13.41 -4.59 -3.75
CA SER A 559 -12.29 -4.52 -4.70
C SER A 559 -12.37 -3.30 -5.62
N TRP A 560 -13.57 -2.84 -5.99
CA TRP A 560 -13.79 -1.67 -6.84
C TRP A 560 -15.28 -1.25 -6.88
N VAL A 561 -15.59 0.05 -6.92
CA VAL A 561 -16.96 0.58 -7.15
C VAL A 561 -16.93 1.67 -8.21
N GLU A 562 -17.82 1.58 -9.20
CA GLU A 562 -18.04 2.64 -10.18
C GLU A 562 -18.72 3.83 -9.50
N LYS A 563 -18.05 4.99 -9.46
CA LYS A 563 -18.59 6.17 -8.77
C LYS A 563 -19.74 6.78 -9.57
N GLY A 564 -20.94 6.75 -9.01
CA GLY A 564 -22.11 7.44 -9.56
C GLY A 564 -22.13 8.95 -9.27
N GLY A 565 -23.29 9.58 -9.56
CA GLY A 565 -23.60 10.95 -9.16
C GLY A 565 -23.64 11.14 -7.62
N PRO A 566 -23.73 12.40 -7.13
CA PRO A 566 -23.64 12.72 -5.71
C PRO A 566 -24.68 12.01 -4.83
N ASP A 567 -25.88 11.74 -5.34
CA ASP A 567 -26.96 11.07 -4.62
C ASP A 567 -27.02 9.55 -4.84
N SER A 568 -26.01 8.98 -5.52
CA SER A 568 -25.98 7.54 -5.80
C SER A 568 -25.92 6.74 -4.50
N THR A 569 -26.89 5.83 -4.34
CA THR A 569 -26.93 4.82 -3.26
C THR A 569 -25.64 4.00 -3.21
N GLN A 570 -25.02 3.73 -4.36
CA GLN A 570 -23.73 3.03 -4.43
C GLN A 570 -22.58 3.85 -3.83
N ASN A 571 -22.57 5.16 -4.02
CA ASN A 571 -21.57 6.04 -3.40
C ASN A 571 -21.75 6.08 -1.88
N LYS A 572 -23.01 6.16 -1.39
CA LYS A 572 -23.31 6.11 0.05
C LYS A 572 -22.86 4.79 0.66
N LYS A 573 -23.20 3.66 0.02
CA LYS A 573 -22.76 2.32 0.43
C LYS A 573 -21.23 2.17 0.41
N PHE A 574 -20.56 2.70 -0.62
CA PHE A 574 -19.09 2.73 -0.67
C PHE A 574 -18.48 3.60 0.44
N SER A 575 -19.08 4.74 0.77
CA SER A 575 -18.66 5.59 1.89
C SER A 575 -18.90 4.92 3.25
N LEU A 576 -19.96 4.12 3.40
CA LEU A 576 -20.24 3.28 4.58
C LEU A 576 -19.26 2.11 4.72
N TRP A 577 -18.92 1.44 3.61
CA TRP A 577 -17.82 0.47 3.62
C TRP A 577 -16.45 1.11 3.88
N ASN A 578 -16.24 2.36 3.42
CA ASN A 578 -15.03 3.16 3.68
C ASN A 578 -15.09 4.00 4.96
N PHE A 579 -16.11 3.82 5.80
CA PHE A 579 -16.35 4.61 7.01
C PHE A 579 -15.11 4.56 7.92
N SER A 580 -14.23 5.54 7.77
CA SER A 580 -12.89 5.67 8.36
C SER A 580 -11.94 4.44 8.37
N ALA A 581 -12.17 3.44 7.52
CA ALA A 581 -11.52 2.11 7.55
C ALA A 581 -12.11 1.12 8.59
N LEU A 582 -13.44 1.09 8.75
CA LEU A 582 -14.17 0.16 9.62
C LEU A 582 -13.78 -1.32 9.44
N PRO A 583 -13.75 -1.90 8.22
CA PRO A 583 -13.27 -3.28 8.04
C PRO A 583 -11.82 -3.51 8.55
N ALA A 584 -10.93 -2.54 8.32
CA ALA A 584 -9.56 -2.60 8.82
C ALA A 584 -9.48 -2.43 10.34
N THR A 585 -10.36 -1.62 10.92
CA THR A 585 -10.46 -1.37 12.37
C THR A 585 -11.07 -2.58 13.09
N LEU A 586 -12.11 -3.19 12.52
CA LEU A 586 -12.71 -4.46 12.94
C LEU A 586 -11.66 -5.56 12.97
N ARG A 587 -10.97 -5.77 11.85
CA ARG A 587 -9.85 -6.71 11.77
C ARG A 587 -8.82 -6.41 12.85
N TRP A 588 -8.42 -5.16 13.02
CA TRP A 588 -7.41 -4.79 14.01
C TRP A 588 -7.86 -4.99 15.47
N LEU A 589 -9.10 -4.62 15.83
CA LEU A 589 -9.61 -4.77 17.19
C LEU A 589 -9.92 -6.23 17.53
N ALA A 590 -10.50 -7.00 16.61
CA ALA A 590 -10.81 -8.42 16.81
C ALA A 590 -9.55 -9.24 17.06
N LEU A 591 -8.45 -8.90 16.38
CA LEU A 591 -7.16 -9.56 16.57
C LEU A 591 -6.42 -9.09 17.83
N ARG A 592 -6.85 -8.00 18.48
CA ARG A 592 -6.15 -7.41 19.64
C ARG A 592 -6.84 -7.67 20.97
N GLU A 593 -8.17 -7.50 21.03
CA GLU A 593 -8.89 -7.40 22.29
C GLU A 593 -9.49 -8.71 22.77
N ILE A 594 -9.64 -9.67 21.86
CA ILE A 594 -10.18 -10.99 22.16
C ILE A 594 -9.01 -11.90 22.56
N ASP A 595 -8.72 -11.94 23.87
CA ASP A 595 -7.74 -12.80 24.55
C ASP A 595 -8.41 -14.12 25.00
N PRO A 596 -7.78 -15.33 24.88
CA PRO A 596 -6.48 -15.67 24.26
C PRO A 596 -6.60 -16.26 22.85
N ALA A 597 -7.82 -16.42 22.36
CA ALA A 597 -8.10 -17.08 21.09
C ALA A 597 -8.52 -16.07 20.04
N VAL A 598 -7.56 -15.60 19.25
CA VAL A 598 -7.82 -14.65 18.17
C VAL A 598 -8.70 -15.32 17.10
N PRO A 599 -9.93 -14.83 16.86
CA PRO A 599 -10.84 -15.43 15.90
C PRO A 599 -10.26 -15.30 14.49
N THR A 600 -10.47 -16.34 13.67
CA THR A 600 -10.09 -16.27 12.26
C THR A 600 -10.92 -15.20 11.56
N VAL A 601 -10.26 -14.27 10.87
CA VAL A 601 -10.92 -13.20 10.10
C VAL A 601 -10.91 -13.55 8.62
N SER A 602 -12.07 -13.48 7.97
CA SER A 602 -12.24 -13.77 6.54
C SER A 602 -13.03 -12.70 5.79
N GLU A 603 -12.64 -12.44 4.54
CA GLU A 603 -13.17 -11.36 3.72
C GLU A 603 -13.92 -11.88 2.48
N THR A 604 -15.23 -11.73 2.41
CA THR A 604 -16.05 -12.16 1.27
C THR A 604 -16.09 -11.07 0.21
N PRO A 605 -15.65 -11.33 -1.05
CA PRO A 605 -15.71 -10.32 -2.10
C PRO A 605 -17.13 -9.79 -2.32
N ASP A 606 -17.28 -8.48 -2.43
CA ASP A 606 -18.52 -7.80 -2.81
C ASP A 606 -19.22 -8.43 -4.03
N PHE A 607 -18.45 -8.86 -5.02
CA PHE A 607 -18.96 -9.58 -6.18
C PHE A 607 -19.78 -10.83 -5.79
N ARG A 608 -19.40 -11.55 -4.73
CA ARG A 608 -20.12 -12.74 -4.27
C ARG A 608 -21.47 -12.36 -3.67
N THR A 609 -21.53 -11.34 -2.82
CA THR A 609 -22.78 -10.91 -2.17
C THR A 609 -23.75 -10.23 -3.12
N GLU A 610 -23.24 -9.66 -4.21
CA GLU A 610 -24.07 -9.00 -5.22
C GLU A 610 -24.50 -9.90 -6.39
N HIS A 611 -23.82 -11.04 -6.62
CA HIS A 611 -24.11 -11.92 -7.76
C HIS A 611 -24.45 -13.37 -7.41
N THR A 612 -24.45 -13.77 -6.14
CA THR A 612 -24.89 -15.12 -5.75
C THR A 612 -26.39 -15.13 -5.56
N CYS A 613 -27.09 -16.04 -6.23
CA CYS A 613 -28.50 -16.27 -6.04
C CYS A 613 -28.74 -16.84 -4.63
N PRO A 614 -29.57 -16.19 -3.80
CA PRO A 614 -29.82 -16.65 -2.44
C PRO A 614 -30.60 -17.97 -2.39
N LYS A 615 -31.40 -18.27 -3.43
CA LYS A 615 -32.25 -19.46 -3.50
C LYS A 615 -31.49 -20.74 -3.86
N CYS A 616 -30.55 -20.68 -4.79
CA CYS A 616 -29.87 -21.88 -5.30
C CYS A 616 -28.34 -21.82 -5.25
N GLY A 617 -27.76 -20.75 -4.71
CA GLY A 617 -26.31 -20.56 -4.60
C GLY A 617 -25.58 -20.36 -5.93
N ALA A 618 -26.31 -20.27 -7.05
CA ALA A 618 -25.70 -20.01 -8.35
C ALA A 618 -25.08 -18.61 -8.37
N CYS A 619 -23.82 -18.50 -8.75
CA CYS A 619 -23.12 -17.22 -8.84
C CYS A 619 -22.52 -17.06 -10.24
N ARG A 620 -22.57 -15.84 -10.77
CA ARG A 620 -21.84 -15.47 -11.97
C ARG A 620 -20.36 -15.82 -11.82
N ARG A 621 -19.78 -16.47 -12.82
CA ARG A 621 -18.36 -16.83 -12.85
C ARG A 621 -17.55 -15.75 -13.58
N SER A 622 -16.31 -15.54 -13.15
CA SER A 622 -15.39 -14.60 -13.81
C SER A 622 -15.27 -14.91 -15.30
N GLY A 623 -15.50 -13.90 -16.14
CA GLY A 623 -15.44 -14.01 -17.59
C GLY A 623 -16.73 -14.45 -18.28
N GLN A 624 -17.87 -14.61 -17.58
CA GLN A 624 -19.19 -14.80 -18.23
C GLN A 624 -19.78 -13.46 -18.72
N THR A 625 -20.33 -13.44 -19.94
CA THR A 625 -21.09 -12.27 -20.45
C THR A 625 -22.52 -12.30 -19.93
N ARG A 626 -23.25 -11.17 -20.03
CA ARG A 626 -24.62 -11.04 -19.53
C ARG A 626 -25.57 -12.08 -20.14
N GLU A 627 -25.32 -12.50 -21.37
CA GLU A 627 -26.16 -13.46 -22.11
C GLU A 627 -25.97 -14.90 -21.63
N ASN A 628 -24.85 -15.23 -20.97
CA ASN A 628 -24.50 -16.60 -20.56
C ASN A 628 -24.21 -16.78 -19.06
N ALA A 629 -24.43 -15.74 -18.26
CA ALA A 629 -24.22 -15.83 -16.82
C ALA A 629 -25.38 -16.59 -16.15
N ASP A 630 -25.05 -17.42 -15.15
CA ASP A 630 -26.02 -18.12 -14.31
C ASP A 630 -26.89 -17.12 -13.53
N THR A 631 -26.29 -15.99 -13.16
CA THR A 631 -26.95 -14.85 -12.55
C THR A 631 -26.59 -13.57 -13.28
N VAL A 632 -27.59 -12.73 -13.52
CA VAL A 632 -27.49 -11.47 -14.25
C VAL A 632 -28.05 -10.37 -13.37
N ARG A 633 -27.27 -9.32 -13.16
CA ARG A 633 -27.75 -8.13 -12.45
C ARG A 633 -28.48 -7.20 -13.41
N ASN A 634 -29.66 -6.73 -13.02
CA ASN A 634 -30.43 -5.72 -13.73
C ASN A 634 -30.78 -4.61 -12.72
N ASN A 635 -29.97 -3.55 -12.71
CA ASN A 635 -30.01 -2.52 -11.66
C ASN A 635 -29.85 -3.14 -10.26
N ASP A 636 -30.88 -3.04 -9.41
CA ASP A 636 -30.87 -3.57 -8.04
C ASP A 636 -31.35 -5.02 -7.93
N SER A 637 -31.94 -5.57 -9.00
CA SER A 637 -32.44 -6.95 -9.04
C SER A 637 -31.38 -7.94 -9.57
N LEU A 638 -31.45 -9.17 -9.08
CA LEU A 638 -30.68 -10.31 -9.57
C LEU A 638 -31.62 -11.32 -10.25
N LEU A 639 -31.40 -11.55 -11.54
CA LEU A 639 -32.02 -12.65 -12.27
C LEU A 639 -31.12 -13.88 -12.22
N CYS A 640 -31.59 -14.98 -11.64
CA CYS A 640 -30.96 -16.29 -11.67
C CYS A 640 -31.65 -17.20 -12.67
N ARG A 641 -30.92 -17.64 -13.70
CA ARG A 641 -31.45 -18.50 -14.76
C ARG A 641 -31.51 -19.99 -14.39
N LYS A 642 -31.03 -20.37 -13.20
CA LYS A 642 -31.07 -21.76 -12.72
C LYS A 642 -32.31 -22.11 -11.92
N CYS A 643 -32.90 -21.12 -11.26
CA CYS A 643 -34.06 -21.34 -10.37
C CYS A 643 -35.14 -20.26 -10.53
N ASP A 644 -35.01 -19.47 -11.60
CA ASP A 644 -35.88 -18.36 -11.99
C ASP A 644 -36.11 -17.31 -10.90
N PHE A 645 -35.18 -17.19 -9.94
CA PHE A 645 -35.18 -16.08 -8.99
C PHE A 645 -34.99 -14.76 -9.76
N ASN A 646 -35.87 -13.80 -9.57
CA ASN A 646 -35.79 -12.50 -10.23
C ASN A 646 -36.26 -11.41 -9.25
N ASP A 647 -35.40 -11.08 -8.29
CA ASP A 647 -35.73 -10.13 -7.24
C ASP A 647 -34.47 -9.44 -6.70
N VAL A 648 -34.65 -8.44 -5.85
CA VAL A 648 -33.58 -7.81 -5.07
C VAL A 648 -33.09 -8.81 -4.02
N ILE A 649 -31.77 -8.99 -3.93
CA ILE A 649 -31.19 -9.81 -2.87
C ILE A 649 -31.37 -9.06 -1.56
N SER A 650 -32.16 -9.62 -0.63
CA SER A 650 -32.38 -9.00 0.67
C SER A 650 -31.06 -8.84 1.45
N PRO A 651 -30.93 -7.79 2.27
CA PRO A 651 -29.73 -7.60 3.09
C PRO A 651 -29.47 -8.77 4.05
N GLU A 652 -30.54 -9.40 4.56
CA GLU A 652 -30.47 -10.63 5.35
C GLU A 652 -29.81 -11.78 4.56
N ALA A 653 -30.22 -12.00 3.32
CA ALA A 653 -29.62 -13.03 2.47
C ALA A 653 -28.13 -12.74 2.17
N LYS A 654 -27.74 -11.46 2.10
CA LYS A 654 -26.32 -11.07 1.97
C LYS A 654 -25.53 -11.40 3.23
N ALA A 655 -26.05 -11.09 4.42
CA ALA A 655 -25.42 -11.46 5.69
C ALA A 655 -25.27 -12.99 5.82
N HIS A 656 -26.30 -13.76 5.44
CA HIS A 656 -26.23 -15.22 5.41
C HIS A 656 -25.14 -15.74 4.48
N LEU A 657 -25.01 -15.17 3.29
CA LEU A 657 -23.97 -15.57 2.34
C LEU A 657 -22.57 -15.25 2.85
N VAL A 658 -22.35 -14.05 3.41
CA VAL A 658 -21.07 -13.67 4.02
C VAL A 658 -20.67 -14.67 5.10
N THR A 659 -21.63 -15.04 5.95
CA THR A 659 -21.42 -15.99 7.04
C THR A 659 -21.10 -17.39 6.52
N SER A 660 -21.88 -17.90 5.56
CA SER A 660 -21.66 -19.21 4.93
C SER A 660 -20.28 -19.32 4.25
N GLU A 661 -19.85 -18.30 3.51
CA GLU A 661 -18.51 -18.26 2.91
C GLU A 661 -17.41 -18.22 3.97
N GLY A 662 -17.67 -17.55 5.10
CA GLY A 662 -16.79 -17.59 6.28
C GLY A 662 -16.67 -19.00 6.88
N VAL A 663 -17.78 -19.74 7.01
CA VAL A 663 -17.78 -21.15 7.46
C VAL A 663 -16.95 -22.01 6.51
N ASP A 664 -17.14 -21.87 5.19
CA ASP A 664 -16.38 -22.64 4.20
C ASP A 664 -14.87 -22.39 4.28
N ARG A 665 -14.47 -21.15 4.58
CA ARG A 665 -13.05 -20.79 4.77
C ARG A 665 -12.49 -21.32 6.07
N ALA A 666 -13.25 -21.25 7.16
CA ALA A 666 -12.83 -21.84 8.44
C ALA A 666 -12.62 -23.36 8.29
N GLU A 667 -13.54 -24.07 7.62
CA GLU A 667 -13.37 -25.50 7.32
C GLU A 667 -12.19 -25.79 6.40
N ALA A 668 -11.91 -24.93 5.41
CA ALA A 668 -10.74 -25.08 4.55
C ALA A 668 -9.41 -24.89 5.29
N LEU A 669 -9.38 -24.07 6.34
CA LEU A 669 -8.20 -23.87 7.19
C LEU A 669 -7.98 -25.00 8.21
N ARG A 670 -9.05 -25.71 8.59
CA ARG A 670 -8.96 -26.91 9.45
C ARG A 670 -8.36 -28.12 8.74
N LYS A 671 -8.50 -28.20 7.42
CA LYS A 671 -8.00 -29.29 6.56
C LYS A 671 -6.58 -29.01 6.09
#